data_AF-A0A402B4Q0-F1
#
_entry.id   AF-A0A402B4Q0-F1
#
_cell.length_a   1.000
_cell.length_b   1.000
_cell.length_c   1.000
_cell.angle_alpha   90.00
_cell.angle_beta   90.00
_cell.angle_gamma   90.00
#
_symmetry.space_group_name_H-M   'P 1'
#
loop_
_entity.id
_entity.type
_entity.pdbx_description
1 polymer ?
#
loop_
_entity_poly.entity_id
_entity_poly.type
_entity_poly.pdbx_seq_one_letter_code
_entity_poly.pdbx_strand_id
1 'polypeptide(L)'
;MTTNTLELFYAYANEDERLLKKLNKHLSLLVRQGLISPWSSQNITAGTLWDQDLRSHLKTADIILLLVSANFIASDYCYSVEAREALRRHQAGEAHVIPILLHPCDWEYAPFAKLEPLPSNRKPVKMWTNEDAALTNVAKGIRKVVNKVNGIVDSEADQEAESNKKSARGGEAGRRNMARTPQNIDRNYLKKIVRQYKEELKGYQEVANYELGLRAAFQNMLSTVAKYCGWSLAPEMTIDKIRPDGVVLDEFRIRRGYWEAKGPKVNLDEEIRKKIATGYPLTNTLFEDSRRAVLYQGKRNTPNEYDLSDQNRVIDLLRDFFTYVEPDIENFEEAVDEFKERIPEHAQALLNIIKEEHNLNRKFQVAFATFAEVCRTALNPKMNDEAIDEMLAQHLLTERLFSTVFNNPDFVRRNVIAAEVEKVIDALASRSFNRTDFLKVLDRFYVAIERAAKGIESWGERQEFLNTVYERFFQGFSVKQADIHGIVYTPQEIVDFMVESVDEVLKREFGKSIETPGVKILDPATGTGNFIVNLIRRIDEFSLEKKYKEDLFCNEIMLLPYYIASLNIEHEYYAKMGQYEPFEGICFADTLELAKEQQLSLFVEENTERVQREKDADIMVVIGNPPYNVGQMNENDNNKNRKYPIIDARVRETYVKASTASNRNALSDVYVKFFRWAADRLGNRDGVVCLVTNNSFVDQIAFDGMRKHLLQDFTQLYHLDLHGNVRKNPKLSGTTHNVFGIQVGVGITIAVRSSKNVARTLYYYRVPENWRKTEKLANLKENRNIAGVDWLELQPDINNTWITQGLHAEFTSFLPVGTKEAKSAQSIGGFEAKTIFKLYSQGIQTGRDNWMYDFNVRRLADKASRMIETYNVEVARWIINGQPKDIDNFVLSDETKIKWSSRLKEYLGRKTKTTFDPKKIRKSLYRPFTQQNLYFDRIMTHRQGAFPRIFPNSNSEKENLVICVPGLGDRKGFGCLVTNLIATLDLAFEKVQCFPFYTYDEDGSNRRENITDWALKQFQDKYGVGVTKWDIFYYVYGILHHPQYRNIYKDNLKRSLPYIPLLLDLEAFEVCVSVGKQLMDMHVNYEQAEEYPLGLVTDKNIPHSQRLRVEKMKLSADKTSLVYSKGLALENIPQECFEYRLGGRSALEWVIDQYQFSLDRRSGIESDPNRLDDPQYIMRLVKQVVTVSVNTVELVKELAEAVTAEDWLGEQAEITNEASI
;
A
#
# COMPACT_ATOMS: atom_id res chain seq x y z
N MET A 1 14.75 -56.25 -10.93
CA MET A 1 15.36 -56.17 -9.59
C MET A 1 14.30 -55.68 -8.64
N THR A 2 14.00 -56.42 -7.57
CA THR A 2 13.10 -55.97 -6.51
C THR A 2 13.77 -54.83 -5.74
N THR A 3 13.32 -53.59 -5.97
CA THR A 3 13.79 -52.42 -5.22
C THR A 3 13.31 -52.53 -3.78
N ASN A 4 14.23 -52.57 -2.82
CA ASN A 4 13.88 -52.59 -1.40
C ASN A 4 13.37 -51.20 -1.00
N THR A 5 12.25 -51.13 -0.28
CA THR A 5 11.72 -49.87 0.24
C THR A 5 12.58 -49.44 1.43
N LEU A 6 13.23 -48.27 1.35
CA LEU A 6 14.10 -47.76 2.40
C LEU A 6 13.31 -47.01 3.47
N GLU A 7 13.57 -47.28 4.75
CA GLU A 7 12.95 -46.56 5.85
C GLU A 7 13.60 -45.18 6.02
N LEU A 8 12.77 -44.12 6.01
CA LEU A 8 13.21 -42.72 6.09
C LEU A 8 12.73 -42.10 7.41
N PHE A 9 13.67 -41.68 8.26
CA PHE A 9 13.38 -41.04 9.54
C PHE A 9 13.64 -39.53 9.49
N TYR A 10 12.76 -38.73 10.09
CA TYR A 10 12.96 -37.28 10.27
C TYR A 10 13.32 -36.95 11.71
N ALA A 11 14.50 -36.35 11.93
CA ALA A 11 14.85 -35.68 13.18
C ALA A 11 14.58 -34.18 13.01
N TYR A 12 13.64 -33.63 13.79
CA TYR A 12 13.18 -32.25 13.64
C TYR A 12 12.60 -31.70 14.95
N ALA A 13 12.71 -30.39 15.16
CA ALA A 13 12.01 -29.72 16.26
C ALA A 13 10.53 -29.52 15.91
N ASN A 14 9.63 -29.58 16.90
CA ASN A 14 8.17 -29.49 16.67
C ASN A 14 7.76 -28.20 15.95
N GLU A 15 8.52 -27.13 16.10
CA GLU A 15 8.33 -25.84 15.47
C GLU A 15 8.51 -25.89 13.94
N ASP A 16 9.26 -26.88 13.43
CA ASP A 16 9.56 -27.07 12.00
C ASP A 16 8.55 -27.97 11.27
N GLU A 17 7.50 -28.41 11.97
CA GLU A 17 6.50 -29.37 11.49
C GLU A 17 5.86 -28.96 10.15
N ARG A 18 5.65 -27.65 9.97
CA ARG A 18 5.06 -27.11 8.73
C ARG A 18 5.94 -27.39 7.51
N LEU A 19 7.26 -27.28 7.65
CA LEU A 19 8.21 -27.55 6.57
C LEU A 19 8.41 -29.04 6.34
N LEU A 20 8.38 -29.85 7.40
CA LEU A 20 8.31 -31.31 7.28
C LEU A 20 7.09 -31.75 6.43
N LYS A 21 5.89 -31.21 6.71
CA LYS A 21 4.67 -31.51 5.94
C LYS A 21 4.81 -31.14 4.46
N LYS A 22 5.50 -30.05 4.14
CA LYS A 22 5.80 -29.68 2.75
C LYS A 22 6.83 -30.60 2.12
N LEU A 23 7.92 -30.92 2.81
CA LEU A 23 8.94 -31.85 2.33
C LEU A 23 8.33 -33.23 2.01
N ASN A 24 7.46 -33.76 2.88
CA ASN A 24 6.72 -34.99 2.63
C ASN A 24 5.89 -34.95 1.33
N LYS A 25 5.28 -33.81 0.98
CA LYS A 25 4.56 -33.65 -0.30
C LYS A 25 5.51 -33.76 -1.50
N HIS A 26 6.70 -33.16 -1.41
CA HIS A 26 7.72 -33.22 -2.46
C HIS A 26 8.36 -34.61 -2.59
N LEU A 27 8.38 -35.40 -1.51
CA LEU A 27 8.84 -36.79 -1.51
C LEU A 27 7.77 -37.79 -1.93
N SER A 28 6.51 -37.36 -2.13
CA SER A 28 5.38 -38.24 -2.44
C SER A 28 5.59 -39.15 -3.66
N LEU A 29 6.38 -38.72 -4.65
CA LEU A 29 6.71 -39.55 -5.82
C LEU A 29 7.61 -40.73 -5.44
N LEU A 30 8.59 -40.54 -4.55
CA LEU A 30 9.45 -41.63 -4.05
C LEU A 30 8.65 -42.62 -3.21
N VAL A 31 7.69 -42.12 -2.41
CA VAL A 31 6.75 -42.95 -1.64
C VAL A 31 5.86 -43.77 -2.55
N ARG A 32 5.23 -43.15 -3.57
CA ARG A 32 4.36 -43.85 -4.54
C ARG A 32 5.10 -44.88 -5.39
N GLN A 33 6.40 -44.66 -5.62
CA GLN A 33 7.28 -45.62 -6.30
C GLN A 33 7.74 -46.77 -5.38
N GLY A 34 7.37 -46.77 -4.10
CA GLY A 34 7.78 -47.77 -3.13
C GLY A 34 9.28 -47.73 -2.81
N LEU A 35 9.95 -46.61 -3.07
CA LEU A 35 11.39 -46.46 -2.88
C LEU A 35 11.75 -46.03 -1.46
N ILE A 36 10.85 -45.31 -0.79
CA ILE A 36 11.02 -44.88 0.60
C ILE A 36 9.72 -45.06 1.40
N SER A 37 9.85 -45.29 2.70
CA SER A 37 8.77 -45.29 3.68
C SER A 37 9.07 -44.23 4.77
N PRO A 38 8.47 -43.03 4.69
CA PRO A 38 8.71 -41.95 5.66
C PRO A 38 8.04 -42.21 7.00
N TRP A 39 8.79 -41.97 8.08
CA TRP A 39 8.34 -42.06 9.46
C TRP A 39 8.79 -40.82 10.27
N SER A 40 7.90 -40.30 11.13
CA SER A 40 8.17 -39.17 12.03
C SER A 40 7.45 -39.33 13.37
N SER A 41 7.75 -38.46 14.34
CA SER A 41 7.03 -38.40 15.63
C SER A 41 5.51 -38.24 15.51
N GLN A 42 4.98 -37.81 14.35
CA GLN A 42 3.52 -37.74 14.09
C GLN A 42 2.85 -39.10 13.90
N ASN A 43 3.65 -40.15 13.68
CA ASN A 43 3.16 -41.50 13.47
C ASN A 43 2.97 -42.28 14.79
N ILE A 44 3.27 -41.65 15.93
CA ILE A 44 3.10 -42.23 17.27
C ILE A 44 1.61 -42.26 17.63
N THR A 45 1.10 -43.43 18.02
CA THR A 45 -0.31 -43.63 18.37
C THR A 45 -0.57 -43.19 19.82
N ALA A 46 -1.70 -42.54 20.09
CA ALA A 46 -2.06 -42.13 21.45
C ALA A 46 -2.07 -43.34 22.40
N GLY A 47 -1.21 -43.31 23.43
CA GLY A 47 -1.08 -44.37 24.44
C GLY A 47 0.24 -45.16 24.41
N THR A 48 1.14 -44.93 23.45
CA THR A 48 2.49 -45.54 23.45
C THR A 48 3.55 -44.63 24.09
N LEU A 49 4.59 -45.25 24.66
CA LEU A 49 5.75 -44.52 25.22
C LEU A 49 6.56 -43.92 24.06
N TRP A 50 6.29 -42.65 23.76
CA TRP A 50 6.82 -41.92 22.58
C TRP A 50 8.35 -42.05 22.37
N ASP A 51 9.15 -42.04 23.45
CA ASP A 51 10.61 -42.19 23.38
C ASP A 51 11.06 -43.61 22.94
N GLN A 52 10.29 -44.66 23.23
CA GLN A 52 10.62 -46.04 22.83
C GLN A 52 10.37 -46.29 21.34
N ASP A 53 9.21 -45.85 20.82
CA ASP A 53 8.87 -45.97 19.39
C ASP A 53 9.83 -45.13 18.53
N LEU A 54 10.11 -43.89 18.95
CA LEU A 54 11.02 -42.99 18.25
C LEU A 54 12.45 -43.54 18.19
N ARG A 55 12.97 -44.08 19.30
CA ARG A 55 14.29 -44.74 19.32
C ARG A 55 14.34 -46.02 18.49
N SER A 56 13.24 -46.75 18.38
CA SER A 56 13.15 -47.95 17.55
C SER A 56 13.33 -47.60 16.08
N HIS A 57 12.54 -46.66 15.57
CA HIS A 57 12.62 -46.20 14.17
C HIS A 57 13.94 -45.47 13.86
N LEU A 58 14.49 -44.70 14.80
CA LEU A 58 15.82 -44.10 14.64
C LEU A 58 16.94 -45.16 14.55
N LYS A 59 16.76 -46.36 15.12
CA LYS A 59 17.72 -47.47 15.05
C LYS A 59 17.56 -48.36 13.82
N THR A 60 16.39 -48.41 13.21
CA THR A 60 16.12 -49.24 12.02
C THR A 60 16.19 -48.46 10.70
N ALA A 61 16.04 -47.12 10.73
CA ALA A 61 16.00 -46.30 9.53
C ALA A 61 17.26 -46.46 8.64
N ASP A 62 17.05 -46.55 7.33
CA ASP A 62 18.10 -46.61 6.31
C ASP A 62 18.62 -45.21 5.96
N ILE A 63 17.73 -44.21 5.97
CA ILE A 63 18.05 -42.80 5.71
C ILE A 63 17.49 -41.93 6.85
N ILE A 64 18.31 -41.02 7.37
CA ILE A 64 17.95 -40.10 8.45
C ILE A 64 18.12 -38.66 7.96
N LEU A 65 17.05 -37.88 8.00
CA LEU A 65 17.06 -36.47 7.62
C LEU A 65 17.10 -35.60 8.88
N LEU A 66 18.15 -34.78 9.01
CA LEU A 66 18.23 -33.78 10.08
C LEU A 66 17.64 -32.48 9.54
N LEU A 67 16.47 -32.06 10.03
CA LEU A 67 15.84 -30.81 9.61
C LEU A 67 16.47 -29.65 10.39
N VAL A 68 17.55 -29.10 9.84
CA VAL A 68 18.41 -28.12 10.51
C VAL A 68 17.76 -26.74 10.49
N SER A 69 17.49 -26.24 11.70
CA SER A 69 16.98 -24.91 12.01
C SER A 69 17.58 -24.45 13.35
N ALA A 70 17.37 -23.18 13.72
CA ALA A 70 17.74 -22.70 15.05
C ALA A 70 17.03 -23.50 16.17
N ASN A 71 15.77 -23.90 15.96
CA ASN A 71 14.99 -24.71 16.91
C ASN A 71 15.55 -26.12 17.04
N PHE A 72 15.97 -26.73 15.92
CA PHE A 72 16.63 -28.03 15.92
C PHE A 72 17.94 -28.02 16.70
N ILE A 73 18.74 -26.96 16.57
CA ILE A 73 20.01 -26.79 17.28
C ILE A 73 19.77 -26.49 18.77
N ALA A 74 18.74 -25.70 19.10
CA ALA A 74 18.41 -25.35 20.48
C ALA A 74 17.74 -26.48 21.28
N SER A 75 17.20 -27.50 20.61
CA SER A 75 16.55 -28.64 21.26
C SER A 75 17.60 -29.64 21.79
N ASP A 76 17.73 -29.73 23.11
CA ASP A 76 18.63 -30.69 23.77
C ASP A 76 18.36 -32.14 23.32
N TYR A 77 17.10 -32.48 23.07
CA TYR A 77 16.73 -33.82 22.64
C TYR A 77 17.12 -34.06 21.16
N CYS A 78 16.74 -33.18 20.24
CA CYS A 78 17.05 -33.33 18.81
C CYS A 78 18.56 -33.25 18.54
N TYR A 79 19.24 -32.29 19.16
CA TYR A 79 20.66 -32.05 18.94
C TYR A 79 21.56 -33.03 19.70
N SER A 80 21.30 -33.28 20.98
CA SER A 80 22.21 -34.10 21.81
C SER A 80 21.88 -35.59 21.83
N VAL A 81 20.66 -36.00 21.44
CA VAL A 81 20.23 -37.41 21.41
C VAL A 81 20.07 -37.89 19.97
N GLU A 82 19.16 -37.31 19.19
CA GLU A 82 18.84 -37.82 17.83
C GLU A 82 19.99 -37.61 16.85
N ALA A 83 20.56 -36.41 16.76
CA ALA A 83 21.66 -36.12 15.84
C ALA A 83 22.94 -36.90 16.18
N ARG A 84 23.22 -37.14 17.47
CA ARG A 84 24.39 -37.90 17.93
C ARG A 84 24.28 -39.38 17.54
N GLU A 85 23.12 -40.00 17.75
CA GLU A 85 22.89 -41.40 17.35
C GLU A 85 22.86 -41.55 15.83
N ALA A 86 22.23 -40.61 15.12
CA ALA A 86 22.23 -40.58 13.66
C ALA A 86 23.66 -40.55 13.10
N LEU A 87 24.52 -39.66 13.61
CA LEU A 87 25.92 -39.57 13.19
C LEU A 87 26.74 -40.83 13.53
N ARG A 88 26.49 -41.47 14.68
CA ARG A 88 27.12 -42.75 15.04
C ARG A 88 26.78 -43.83 14.01
N ARG A 89 25.50 -43.97 13.66
CA ARG A 89 25.03 -44.92 12.63
C ARG A 89 25.61 -44.60 11.25
N HIS A 90 25.74 -43.32 10.91
CA HIS A 90 26.38 -42.89 9.67
C HIS A 90 27.85 -43.31 9.58
N GLN A 91 28.60 -43.08 10.65
CA GLN A 91 30.02 -43.46 10.71
C GLN A 91 30.23 -44.97 10.69
N ALA A 92 29.30 -45.74 11.26
CA ALA A 92 29.30 -47.20 11.21
C ALA A 92 28.82 -47.78 9.86
N GLY A 93 28.34 -46.95 8.93
CA GLY A 93 27.74 -47.40 7.66
C GLY A 93 26.35 -48.03 7.80
N GLU A 94 25.71 -47.90 8.97
CA GLU A 94 24.41 -48.49 9.31
C GLU A 94 23.23 -47.64 8.80
N ALA A 95 23.42 -46.36 8.50
CA ALA A 95 22.39 -45.45 7.95
C ALA A 95 23.01 -44.29 7.15
N HIS A 96 22.27 -43.70 6.23
CA HIS A 96 22.69 -42.49 5.51
C HIS A 96 22.07 -41.22 6.12
N VAL A 97 22.89 -40.33 6.67
CA VAL A 97 22.42 -39.08 7.30
C VAL A 97 22.55 -37.91 6.34
N ILE A 98 21.50 -37.10 6.21
CA ILE A 98 21.48 -35.93 5.33
C ILE A 98 20.97 -34.71 6.11
N PRO A 99 21.80 -33.68 6.33
CA PRO A 99 21.33 -32.40 6.86
C PRO A 99 20.49 -31.65 5.82
N ILE A 100 19.29 -31.23 6.20
CA ILE A 100 18.37 -30.42 5.38
C ILE A 100 18.28 -29.03 6.02
N LEU A 101 18.89 -28.03 5.38
CA LEU A 101 18.89 -26.65 5.86
C LEU A 101 17.51 -26.03 5.63
N LEU A 102 16.73 -25.86 6.69
CA LEU A 102 15.40 -25.25 6.61
C LEU A 102 15.46 -23.73 6.74
N HIS A 103 16.13 -23.26 7.80
CA HIS A 103 16.27 -21.84 8.15
C HIS A 103 17.74 -21.41 8.16
N PRO A 104 18.06 -20.12 7.98
CA PRO A 104 19.38 -19.58 8.32
C PRO A 104 19.67 -19.84 9.80
N CYS A 105 20.77 -20.53 10.07
CA CYS A 105 21.26 -20.77 11.42
C CYS A 105 22.77 -21.11 11.36
N ASP A 106 23.48 -20.96 12.47
CA ASP A 106 24.91 -21.28 12.55
C ASP A 106 25.14 -22.79 12.68
N TRP A 107 25.02 -23.51 11.56
CA TRP A 107 25.17 -24.97 11.51
C TRP A 107 26.58 -25.41 11.12
N GLU A 108 27.43 -24.50 10.62
CA GLU A 108 28.74 -24.83 10.02
C GLU A 108 29.74 -25.37 11.05
N TYR A 109 29.51 -25.12 12.33
CA TYR A 109 30.30 -25.65 13.45
C TYR A 109 29.68 -26.88 14.14
N ALA A 110 28.50 -27.34 13.69
CA ALA A 110 27.82 -28.49 14.29
C ALA A 110 28.51 -29.83 13.94
N PRO A 111 28.37 -30.90 14.75
CA PRO A 111 28.98 -32.21 14.49
C PRO A 111 28.61 -32.82 13.13
N PHE A 112 27.44 -32.50 12.59
CA PHE A 112 26.97 -32.94 11.27
C PHE A 112 27.40 -32.02 10.11
N ALA A 113 28.11 -30.91 10.37
CA ALA A 113 28.58 -29.98 9.34
C ALA A 113 29.57 -30.59 8.34
N LYS A 114 30.18 -31.74 8.71
CA LYS A 114 31.07 -32.53 7.84
C LYS A 114 30.32 -33.29 6.75
N LEU A 115 28.98 -33.35 6.81
CA LEU A 115 28.13 -33.98 5.81
C LEU A 115 27.67 -32.95 4.78
N GLU A 116 27.54 -33.35 3.51
CA GLU A 116 27.06 -32.44 2.46
C GLU A 116 25.54 -32.19 2.66
N PRO A 117 25.11 -30.93 2.91
CA PRO A 117 23.71 -30.65 3.21
C PRO A 117 22.88 -30.50 1.92
N LEU A 118 21.56 -30.60 2.07
CA LEU A 118 20.60 -30.15 1.07
C LEU A 118 19.85 -28.90 1.59
N PRO A 119 19.44 -27.95 0.73
CA PRO A 119 19.62 -27.93 -0.73
C PRO A 119 21.09 -27.84 -1.17
N SER A 120 21.40 -28.36 -2.37
CA SER A 120 22.79 -28.55 -2.86
C SER A 120 23.61 -27.28 -3.05
N ASN A 121 22.98 -26.10 -3.00
CA ASN A 121 23.65 -24.80 -3.04
C ASN A 121 23.90 -24.22 -1.63
N ARG A 122 23.72 -25.04 -0.57
CA ARG A 122 23.87 -24.69 0.86
C ARG A 122 23.01 -23.52 1.31
N LYS A 123 22.02 -23.12 0.51
CA LYS A 123 21.07 -22.05 0.82
C LYS A 123 19.85 -22.66 1.51
N PRO A 124 19.51 -22.28 2.75
CA PRO A 124 18.36 -22.84 3.47
C PRO A 124 17.05 -22.67 2.72
N VAL A 125 16.13 -23.62 2.85
CA VAL A 125 14.83 -23.65 2.13
C VAL A 125 14.09 -22.31 2.22
N LYS A 126 14.09 -21.67 3.39
CA LYS A 126 13.40 -20.39 3.63
C LYS A 126 14.05 -19.18 2.96
N MET A 127 15.31 -19.29 2.53
CA MET A 127 16.02 -18.23 1.81
C MET A 127 15.82 -18.31 0.30
N TRP A 128 15.25 -19.39 -0.23
CA TRP A 128 14.92 -19.49 -1.65
C TRP A 128 13.73 -18.60 -1.97
N THR A 129 13.78 -17.90 -3.10
CA THR A 129 12.66 -17.09 -3.62
C THR A 129 11.39 -17.92 -3.81
N ASN A 130 11.54 -19.23 -3.99
CA ASN A 130 10.46 -20.21 -4.05
C ASN A 130 10.84 -21.43 -3.19
N GLU A 131 10.14 -21.63 -2.07
CA GLU A 131 10.34 -22.76 -1.15
C GLU A 131 10.12 -24.12 -1.85
N ASP A 132 9.16 -24.23 -2.77
CA ASP A 132 8.88 -25.48 -3.50
C ASP A 132 10.01 -25.83 -4.46
N ALA A 133 10.71 -24.84 -5.02
CA ALA A 133 11.91 -25.08 -5.82
C ALA A 133 13.06 -25.62 -4.96
N ALA A 134 13.21 -25.12 -3.73
CA ALA A 134 14.19 -25.60 -2.77
C ALA A 134 13.88 -27.05 -2.34
N LEU A 135 12.62 -27.32 -1.98
CA LEU A 135 12.17 -28.66 -1.58
C LEU A 135 12.23 -29.65 -2.75
N THR A 136 12.03 -29.19 -4.00
CA THR A 136 12.28 -30.00 -5.21
C THR A 136 13.76 -30.34 -5.35
N ASN A 137 14.68 -29.39 -5.08
CA ASN A 137 16.12 -29.66 -5.07
C ASN A 137 16.48 -30.69 -3.98
N VAL A 138 15.92 -30.55 -2.78
CA VAL A 138 16.06 -31.52 -1.69
C VAL A 138 15.56 -32.90 -2.11
N ALA A 139 14.36 -33.00 -2.69
CA ALA A 139 13.78 -34.27 -3.14
C ALA A 139 14.61 -34.95 -4.25
N LYS A 140 15.18 -34.16 -5.17
CA LYS A 140 16.12 -34.67 -6.19
C LYS A 140 17.42 -35.17 -5.56
N GLY A 141 17.95 -34.47 -4.55
CA GLY A 141 19.12 -34.91 -3.78
C GLY A 141 18.88 -36.23 -3.06
N ILE A 142 17.74 -36.34 -2.36
CA ILE A 142 17.33 -37.58 -1.67
C ILE A 142 17.15 -38.72 -2.68
N ARG A 143 16.55 -38.47 -3.86
CA ARG A 143 16.44 -39.49 -4.93
C ARG A 143 17.79 -40.04 -5.37
N LYS A 144 18.82 -39.19 -5.52
CA LYS A 144 20.17 -39.65 -5.86
C LYS A 144 20.75 -40.57 -4.80
N VAL A 145 20.54 -40.24 -3.52
CA VAL A 145 20.96 -41.10 -2.41
C VAL A 145 20.21 -42.42 -2.42
N VAL A 146 18.89 -42.40 -2.59
CA VAL A 146 18.04 -43.59 -2.67
C VAL A 146 18.46 -44.50 -3.83
N ASN A 147 18.72 -43.94 -5.01
CA ASN A 147 19.20 -44.70 -6.17
C ASN A 147 20.57 -45.34 -5.87
N LYS A 148 21.49 -44.61 -5.23
CA LYS A 148 22.80 -45.11 -4.84
C LYS A 148 22.72 -46.23 -3.81
N VAL A 149 21.87 -46.09 -2.78
CA VAL A 149 21.65 -47.11 -1.74
C VAL A 149 21.00 -48.37 -2.32
N ASN A 150 20.09 -48.21 -3.29
CA ASN A 150 19.44 -49.33 -4.00
C ASN A 150 20.27 -49.90 -5.16
N GLY A 151 21.52 -49.44 -5.38
CA GLY A 151 22.42 -49.95 -6.43
C GLY A 151 21.97 -49.66 -7.87
N ILE A 152 21.15 -48.63 -8.08
CA ILE A 152 20.65 -48.24 -9.40
C ILE A 152 21.65 -47.26 -10.04
N VAL A 153 22.35 -47.70 -11.08
CA VAL A 153 23.34 -46.88 -11.83
C VAL A 153 22.63 -46.00 -12.84
N ASP A 154 22.68 -44.67 -12.68
CA ASP A 154 22.19 -43.70 -13.68
C ASP A 154 23.24 -43.50 -14.78
N SER A 155 22.94 -43.95 -16.01
CA SER A 155 23.85 -43.90 -17.18
C SER A 155 23.77 -42.61 -18.02
N GLU A 156 23.20 -41.52 -17.52
CA GLU A 156 22.98 -40.29 -18.31
C GLU A 156 23.69 -39.03 -17.78
N ALA A 157 24.46 -39.12 -16.69
CA ALA A 157 25.03 -37.93 -16.04
C ALA A 157 26.33 -37.38 -16.66
N ASP A 158 27.00 -38.12 -17.55
CA ASP A 158 28.34 -37.75 -18.06
C ASP A 158 28.35 -37.01 -19.41
N GLN A 159 27.20 -36.81 -20.08
CA GLN A 159 27.16 -36.10 -21.38
C GLN A 159 26.75 -34.62 -21.31
N GLU A 160 26.18 -34.14 -20.20
CA GLU A 160 25.76 -32.74 -20.04
C GLU A 160 26.86 -31.80 -19.50
N ALA A 161 27.98 -32.36 -19.01
CA ALA A 161 29.07 -31.59 -18.42
C ALA A 161 30.01 -30.92 -19.44
N GLU A 162 29.98 -31.35 -20.71
CA GLU A 162 30.89 -30.83 -21.77
C GLU A 162 30.22 -29.85 -22.74
N SER A 163 28.89 -29.84 -22.88
CA SER A 163 28.18 -28.89 -23.76
C SER A 163 27.93 -27.51 -23.10
N ASN A 164 27.81 -27.48 -21.77
CA ASN A 164 27.53 -26.25 -21.01
C ASN A 164 28.73 -25.30 -20.83
N LYS A 165 29.93 -25.67 -21.32
CA LYS A 165 31.11 -24.77 -21.35
C LYS A 165 31.15 -23.82 -22.54
N LYS A 166 30.22 -23.91 -23.51
CA LYS A 166 30.20 -23.02 -24.70
C LYS A 166 28.97 -22.10 -24.84
N SER A 167 27.90 -22.27 -24.06
CA SER A 167 26.70 -21.41 -24.13
C SER A 167 26.62 -20.31 -23.05
N ALA A 168 27.52 -20.31 -22.06
CA ALA A 168 27.56 -19.32 -20.98
C ALA A 168 28.22 -17.98 -21.39
N ARG A 169 27.87 -17.44 -22.57
CA ARG A 169 28.26 -16.08 -23.00
C ARG A 169 27.11 -15.20 -23.51
N GLY A 170 25.86 -15.65 -23.42
CA GLY A 170 24.70 -14.82 -23.77
C GLY A 170 23.56 -15.02 -22.79
N GLY A 171 23.49 -14.19 -21.74
CA GLY A 171 22.43 -14.32 -20.73
C GLY A 171 22.52 -13.36 -19.55
N GLU A 172 23.17 -12.21 -19.70
CA GLU A 172 23.12 -11.12 -18.72
C GLU A 172 21.93 -10.19 -19.01
N ALA A 173 20.70 -10.66 -18.81
CA ALA A 173 19.51 -9.82 -18.85
C ALA A 173 18.35 -10.44 -18.07
N GLY A 174 18.55 -10.71 -16.77
CA GLY A 174 17.50 -11.33 -15.95
C GLY A 174 17.70 -11.31 -14.43
N ARG A 175 18.70 -10.59 -13.92
CA ARG A 175 18.91 -10.36 -12.48
C ARG A 175 18.91 -8.87 -12.19
N ARG A 176 17.74 -8.28 -12.01
CA ARG A 176 17.57 -7.00 -11.32
C ARG A 176 16.29 -7.06 -10.52
N ASN A 177 16.41 -7.54 -9.28
CA ASN A 177 15.65 -7.13 -8.08
C ASN A 177 16.12 -7.97 -6.88
N MET A 178 17.43 -7.98 -6.64
CA MET A 178 17.94 -8.08 -5.26
C MET A 178 18.01 -6.64 -4.74
N ALA A 179 17.64 -6.42 -3.47
CA ALA A 179 17.79 -5.13 -2.82
C ALA A 179 19.26 -4.68 -2.97
N ARG A 180 19.48 -3.46 -3.46
CA ARG A 180 20.84 -2.92 -3.65
C ARG A 180 21.37 -2.47 -2.29
N THR A 181 22.00 -3.39 -1.56
CA THR A 181 22.59 -3.10 -0.25
C THR A 181 24.10 -2.91 -0.36
N PRO A 182 24.73 -2.13 0.54
CA PRO A 182 26.18 -1.96 0.59
C PRO A 182 26.95 -3.29 0.69
N GLN A 183 26.40 -4.30 1.37
CA GLN A 183 27.00 -5.63 1.51
C GLN A 183 27.03 -6.43 0.18
N ASN A 184 26.28 -6.01 -0.84
CA ASN A 184 26.14 -6.71 -2.12
C ASN A 184 26.48 -5.82 -3.33
N ILE A 185 27.41 -4.86 -3.17
CA ILE A 185 27.84 -4.01 -4.28
C ILE A 185 28.48 -4.87 -5.38
N ASP A 186 27.87 -4.83 -6.57
CA ASP A 186 28.34 -5.58 -7.74
C ASP A 186 29.72 -5.05 -8.19
N ARG A 187 30.72 -5.94 -8.21
CA ARG A 187 32.08 -5.62 -8.65
C ARG A 187 32.13 -5.11 -10.10
N ASN A 188 31.24 -5.58 -10.97
CA ASN A 188 31.14 -5.09 -12.35
C ASN A 188 30.58 -3.67 -12.41
N TYR A 189 29.67 -3.32 -11.49
CA TYR A 189 29.20 -1.95 -11.33
C TYR A 189 30.34 -1.04 -10.85
N LEU A 190 31.10 -1.42 -9.82
CA LEU A 190 32.27 -0.65 -9.36
C LEU A 190 33.30 -0.44 -10.47
N LYS A 191 33.59 -1.48 -11.28
CA LYS A 191 34.47 -1.35 -12.45
C LYS A 191 34.01 -0.27 -13.42
N LYS A 192 32.70 -0.18 -13.68
CA LYS A 192 32.11 0.84 -14.54
C LYS A 192 32.29 2.24 -13.94
N ILE A 193 32.02 2.41 -12.64
CA ILE A 193 32.15 3.71 -11.97
C ILE A 193 33.61 4.17 -11.93
N VAL A 194 34.56 3.30 -11.60
CA VAL A 194 35.99 3.66 -11.58
C VAL A 194 36.50 4.02 -12.98
N ARG A 195 35.97 3.41 -14.04
CA ARG A 195 36.28 3.82 -15.41
C ARG A 195 35.79 5.24 -15.71
N GLN A 196 34.56 5.58 -15.31
CA GLN A 196 34.01 6.94 -15.46
C GLN A 196 34.84 7.97 -14.69
N TYR A 197 35.22 7.66 -13.46
CA TYR A 197 36.13 8.49 -12.66
C TYR A 197 37.46 8.75 -13.37
N LYS A 198 38.11 7.71 -13.94
CA LYS A 198 39.36 7.86 -14.69
C LYS A 198 39.20 8.65 -15.99
N GLU A 199 38.05 8.56 -16.65
CA GLU A 199 37.72 9.38 -17.83
C GLU A 199 37.54 10.85 -17.44
N GLU A 200 36.84 11.12 -16.33
CA GLU A 200 36.64 12.46 -15.77
C GLU A 200 37.98 13.11 -15.40
N LEU A 201 38.89 12.37 -14.76
CA LEU A 201 40.24 12.83 -14.42
C LEU A 201 41.06 13.30 -15.63
N LYS A 202 40.91 12.64 -16.80
CA LYS A 202 41.61 13.07 -18.03
C LYS A 202 41.10 14.42 -18.54
N GLY A 203 39.80 14.70 -18.39
CA GLY A 203 39.20 15.96 -18.80
C GLY A 203 39.70 17.16 -17.99
N TYR A 204 40.13 16.95 -16.75
CA TYR A 204 40.65 18.03 -15.91
C TYR A 204 42.12 18.38 -16.18
N GLN A 205 42.91 17.50 -16.82
CA GLN A 205 44.35 17.70 -17.05
C GLN A 205 44.70 18.95 -17.88
N GLU A 206 43.72 19.54 -18.58
CA GLU A 206 43.89 20.72 -19.44
C GLU A 206 43.33 22.02 -18.84
N VAL A 207 42.81 22.01 -17.59
CA VAL A 207 42.11 23.15 -16.97
C VAL A 207 42.97 23.82 -15.89
N ALA A 208 42.95 25.16 -15.82
CA ALA A 208 43.78 25.99 -14.91
C ALA A 208 43.61 25.69 -13.41
N ASN A 209 42.48 25.09 -13.00
CA ASN A 209 42.16 24.72 -11.61
C ASN A 209 42.17 23.19 -11.41
N TYR A 210 43.23 22.52 -11.87
CA TYR A 210 43.38 21.06 -11.82
C TYR A 210 43.06 20.46 -10.44
N GLU A 211 43.54 21.07 -9.34
CA GLU A 211 43.31 20.56 -7.98
C GLU A 211 41.83 20.56 -7.54
N LEU A 212 41.04 21.56 -7.94
CA LEU A 212 39.60 21.60 -7.67
C LEU A 212 38.83 20.55 -8.49
N GLY A 213 39.27 20.29 -9.73
CA GLY A 213 38.71 19.27 -10.60
C GLY A 213 38.94 17.84 -10.09
N LEU A 214 40.12 17.57 -9.51
CA LEU A 214 40.46 16.27 -8.92
C LEU A 214 39.52 15.91 -7.74
N ARG A 215 39.29 16.87 -6.83
CA ARG A 215 38.37 16.70 -5.70
C ARG A 215 36.93 16.45 -6.18
N ALA A 216 36.48 17.19 -7.19
CA ALA A 216 35.14 17.02 -7.76
C ALA A 216 34.93 15.63 -8.37
N ALA A 217 35.91 15.12 -9.11
CA ALA A 217 35.85 13.78 -9.71
C ALA A 217 35.70 12.68 -8.64
N PHE A 218 36.47 12.77 -7.55
CA PHE A 218 36.41 11.78 -6.47
C PHE A 218 35.08 11.87 -5.71
N GLN A 219 34.58 13.08 -5.46
CA GLN A 219 33.25 13.30 -4.87
C GLN A 219 32.14 12.67 -5.70
N ASN A 220 32.17 12.85 -7.03
CA ASN A 220 31.20 12.29 -7.96
C ASN A 220 31.20 10.76 -7.93
N MET A 221 32.39 10.16 -7.85
CA MET A 221 32.55 8.72 -7.69
C MET A 221 31.91 8.22 -6.39
N LEU A 222 32.25 8.82 -5.24
CA LEU A 222 31.67 8.46 -3.95
C LEU A 222 30.15 8.64 -3.93
N SER A 223 29.64 9.77 -4.43
CA SER A 223 28.21 10.06 -4.49
C SER A 223 27.45 9.03 -5.34
N THR A 224 28.05 8.57 -6.44
CA THR A 224 27.44 7.58 -7.33
C THR A 224 27.38 6.19 -6.70
N VAL A 225 28.40 5.80 -5.94
CA VAL A 225 28.40 4.53 -5.19
C VAL A 225 27.44 4.61 -4.00
N ALA A 226 27.42 5.72 -3.27
CA ALA A 226 26.46 5.95 -2.18
C ALA A 226 25.02 5.80 -2.68
N LYS A 227 24.65 6.50 -3.77
CA LYS A 227 23.32 6.40 -4.40
C LYS A 227 22.97 4.98 -4.83
N TYR A 228 23.95 4.19 -5.29
CA TYR A 228 23.72 2.79 -5.64
C TYR A 228 23.30 1.95 -4.43
N CYS A 229 23.86 2.25 -3.26
CA CYS A 229 23.59 1.57 -1.99
C CYS A 229 22.35 2.09 -1.26
N GLY A 230 21.61 3.04 -1.84
CA GLY A 230 20.52 3.74 -1.15
C GLY A 230 21.00 4.81 -0.17
N TRP A 231 22.28 5.17 -0.19
CA TRP A 231 22.91 6.15 0.68
C TRP A 231 23.08 7.50 -0.05
N SER A 232 23.46 8.53 0.70
CA SER A 232 23.77 9.87 0.20
C SER A 232 25.15 10.33 0.66
N LEU A 233 25.75 11.26 -0.09
CA LEU A 233 27.00 11.93 0.29
C LEU A 233 26.67 13.40 0.52
N ALA A 234 26.82 13.88 1.75
CA ALA A 234 26.65 15.28 2.13
C ALA A 234 28.01 16.00 2.05
N PRO A 235 28.25 16.87 1.05
CA PRO A 235 29.51 17.60 0.95
C PRO A 235 29.58 18.71 2.01
N GLU A 236 30.77 18.90 2.58
CA GLU A 236 31.11 20.02 3.49
C GLU A 236 30.19 20.20 4.71
N MET A 237 29.57 19.12 5.19
CA MET A 237 28.72 19.14 6.38
C MET A 237 29.56 19.42 7.63
N THR A 238 29.31 20.55 8.30
CA THR A 238 29.94 20.85 9.59
C THR A 238 29.37 19.93 10.67
N ILE A 239 30.24 19.23 11.39
CA ILE A 239 29.91 18.40 12.55
C ILE A 239 30.72 18.97 13.72
N ASP A 240 30.04 19.58 14.69
CA ASP A 240 30.68 20.29 15.81
C ASP A 240 31.73 21.32 15.36
N LYS A 241 33.02 21.06 15.65
CA LYS A 241 34.19 21.89 15.29
C LYS A 241 34.96 21.36 14.08
N ILE A 242 34.50 20.26 13.46
CA ILE A 242 35.14 19.65 12.28
C ILE A 242 34.28 19.84 11.04
N ARG A 243 34.93 20.01 9.89
CA ARG A 243 34.26 20.13 8.59
C ARG A 243 34.94 19.20 7.59
N PRO A 244 34.47 17.94 7.49
CA PRO A 244 34.88 17.01 6.44
C PRO A 244 34.51 17.53 5.05
N ASP A 245 35.23 17.09 4.02
CA ASP A 245 34.89 17.43 2.63
C ASP A 245 33.64 16.69 2.16
N GLY A 246 33.36 15.52 2.72
CA GLY A 246 32.06 14.85 2.60
C GLY A 246 31.78 13.82 3.69
N VAL A 247 30.49 13.56 3.93
CA VAL A 247 30.02 12.58 4.89
C VAL A 247 29.02 11.65 4.20
N VAL A 248 29.26 10.35 4.28
CA VAL A 248 28.36 9.31 3.75
C VAL A 248 27.29 9.02 4.80
N LEU A 249 26.04 9.16 4.40
CA LEU A 249 24.85 8.99 5.21
C LEU A 249 23.99 7.90 4.59
N ASP A 250 23.50 6.95 5.39
CA ASP A 250 22.57 5.95 4.88
C ASP A 250 21.14 6.50 4.68
N GLU A 251 20.19 5.62 4.36
CA GLU A 251 18.78 5.99 4.18
C GLU A 251 18.12 6.57 5.45
N PHE A 252 18.74 6.35 6.62
CA PHE A 252 18.31 6.83 7.94
C PHE A 252 19.20 7.98 8.45
N ARG A 253 20.05 8.53 7.59
CA ARG A 253 21.07 9.53 7.92
C ARG A 253 22.05 9.15 9.03
N ILE A 254 22.19 7.86 9.33
CA ILE A 254 23.27 7.38 10.18
C ILE A 254 24.57 7.52 9.39
N ARG A 255 25.58 8.10 10.04
CA ARG A 255 26.91 8.29 9.45
C ARG A 255 27.57 6.94 9.20
N ARG A 256 27.92 6.69 7.94
CA ARG A 256 28.61 5.47 7.50
C ARG A 256 30.08 5.71 7.18
N GLY A 257 30.48 6.96 6.88
CA GLY A 257 31.89 7.29 6.71
C GLY A 257 32.16 8.76 6.46
N TYR A 258 33.43 9.15 6.63
CA TYR A 258 33.94 10.51 6.40
C TYR A 258 34.92 10.49 5.23
N TRP A 259 34.93 11.57 4.44
CA TRP A 259 35.88 11.79 3.36
C TRP A 259 36.53 13.17 3.49
N GLU A 260 37.86 13.19 3.37
CA GLU A 260 38.68 14.39 3.36
C GLU A 260 39.66 14.33 2.17
N ALA A 261 39.66 15.38 1.36
CA ALA A 261 40.45 15.52 0.16
C ALA A 261 41.57 16.54 0.37
N LYS A 262 42.79 16.21 -0.05
CA LYS A 262 43.96 17.10 -0.02
C LYS A 262 44.53 17.28 -1.42
N GLY A 263 45.22 18.40 -1.63
CA GLY A 263 45.90 18.66 -2.89
C GLY A 263 47.13 17.75 -3.06
N PRO A 264 47.52 17.40 -4.30
CA PRO A 264 48.63 16.48 -4.59
C PRO A 264 50.03 17.00 -4.19
N LYS A 265 50.12 18.27 -3.77
CA LYS A 265 51.34 18.91 -3.24
C LYS A 265 51.41 18.91 -1.71
N VAL A 266 50.35 18.49 -1.04
CA VAL A 266 50.25 18.47 0.43
C VAL A 266 50.79 17.13 0.95
N ASN A 267 51.57 17.16 2.03
CA ASN A 267 51.99 15.93 2.68
C ASN A 267 50.80 15.32 3.43
N LEU A 268 50.18 14.30 2.83
CA LEU A 268 48.99 13.64 3.36
C LEU A 268 49.19 13.10 4.79
N ASP A 269 50.37 12.53 5.09
CA ASP A 269 50.68 11.95 6.41
C ASP A 269 50.84 13.02 7.51
N GLU A 270 51.25 14.25 7.16
CA GLU A 270 51.28 15.38 8.10
C GLU A 270 49.88 15.93 8.39
N GLU A 271 49.04 16.04 7.37
CA GLU A 271 47.66 16.51 7.52
C GLU A 271 46.79 15.53 8.31
N ILE A 272 46.94 14.22 8.05
CA ILE A 272 46.29 13.17 8.84
C ILE A 272 46.69 13.32 10.32
N ARG A 273 47.98 13.52 10.62
CA ARG A 273 48.45 13.71 12.00
C ARG A 273 47.84 14.95 12.67
N LYS A 274 47.73 16.07 11.95
CA LYS A 274 47.07 17.30 12.46
C LYS A 274 45.58 17.06 12.74
N LYS A 275 44.88 16.39 11.83
CA LYS A 275 43.45 16.07 11.98
C LYS A 275 43.24 15.13 13.18
N ILE A 276 44.05 14.07 13.31
CA ILE A 276 44.01 13.19 14.48
C ILE A 276 44.25 13.97 15.79
N ALA A 277 45.23 14.88 15.82
CA ALA A 277 45.53 15.69 17.00
C ALA A 277 44.39 16.66 17.40
N THR A 278 43.52 17.02 16.45
CA THR A 278 42.33 17.87 16.69
C THR A 278 41.07 17.07 17.02
N GLY A 279 41.18 15.74 17.19
CA GLY A 279 40.07 14.87 17.58
C GLY A 279 39.22 14.35 16.42
N TYR A 280 39.73 14.36 15.18
CA TYR A 280 38.99 13.88 14.01
C TYR A 280 38.64 12.39 14.12
N PRO A 281 37.41 11.96 13.78
CA PRO A 281 36.97 10.58 13.94
C PRO A 281 37.76 9.62 13.03
N LEU A 282 38.11 8.44 13.55
CA LEU A 282 38.82 7.36 12.84
C LEU A 282 37.98 6.08 12.71
N THR A 283 36.66 6.23 12.72
CA THR A 283 35.70 5.12 12.64
C THR A 283 35.61 4.53 11.24
N ASN A 284 35.33 5.35 10.22
CA ASN A 284 35.41 4.96 8.82
C ASN A 284 35.78 6.20 8.00
N THR A 285 37.05 6.60 8.05
CA THR A 285 37.51 7.90 7.57
C THR A 285 38.52 7.73 6.45
N LEU A 286 38.19 8.29 5.29
CA LEU A 286 38.96 8.24 4.07
C LEU A 286 39.67 9.59 3.83
N PHE A 287 41.00 9.57 3.84
CA PHE A 287 41.85 10.68 3.42
C PHE A 287 42.45 10.38 2.04
N GLU A 288 42.45 11.34 1.11
CA GLU A 288 43.06 11.14 -0.21
C GLU A 288 43.74 12.40 -0.76
N ASP A 289 44.76 12.23 -1.61
CA ASP A 289 45.49 13.30 -2.29
C ASP A 289 45.50 13.18 -3.83
N SER A 290 44.51 12.44 -4.35
CA SER A 290 44.34 12.06 -5.76
C SER A 290 45.36 11.07 -6.33
N ARG A 291 46.41 10.71 -5.58
CA ARG A 291 47.37 9.65 -5.93
C ARG A 291 47.30 8.45 -4.99
N ARG A 292 47.17 8.73 -3.68
CA ARG A 292 47.07 7.75 -2.61
C ARG A 292 45.82 8.06 -1.79
N ALA A 293 45.22 7.00 -1.27
CA ALA A 293 44.14 7.09 -0.29
C ALA A 293 44.51 6.28 0.96
N VAL A 294 44.16 6.82 2.12
CA VAL A 294 44.42 6.26 3.44
C VAL A 294 43.08 6.12 4.16
N LEU A 295 42.68 4.90 4.45
CA LEU A 295 41.40 4.56 5.07
C LEU A 295 41.61 4.07 6.50
N TYR A 296 41.04 4.80 7.46
CA TYR A 296 40.97 4.42 8.87
C TYR A 296 39.64 3.75 9.18
N GLN A 297 39.70 2.58 9.82
CA GLN A 297 38.51 1.81 10.21
C GLN A 297 38.59 1.31 11.66
N GLY A 298 37.47 1.40 12.39
CA GLY A 298 37.31 0.85 13.74
C GLY A 298 38.23 1.47 14.79
N LYS A 299 38.54 2.77 14.65
CA LYS A 299 39.43 3.53 15.56
C LYS A 299 40.84 2.92 15.68
N ARG A 300 41.27 2.12 14.71
CA ARG A 300 42.62 1.53 14.69
C ARG A 300 43.66 2.59 14.31
N ASN A 301 44.83 2.55 14.96
CA ASN A 301 45.94 3.45 14.65
C ASN A 301 46.67 3.08 13.35
N THR A 302 46.43 1.89 12.80
CA THR A 302 47.00 1.41 11.53
C THR A 302 45.96 1.52 10.41
N PRO A 303 46.13 2.47 9.46
CA PRO A 303 45.22 2.60 8.32
C PRO A 303 45.56 1.62 7.19
N ASN A 304 44.60 1.39 6.30
CA ASN A 304 44.82 0.73 5.02
C ASN A 304 45.18 1.78 3.96
N GLU A 305 46.17 1.46 3.12
CA GLU A 305 46.60 2.35 2.04
C GLU A 305 46.26 1.79 0.67
N TYR A 306 45.78 2.67 -0.20
CA TYR A 306 45.34 2.33 -1.55
C TYR A 306 46.02 3.26 -2.56
N ASP A 307 46.58 2.68 -3.61
CA ASP A 307 47.10 3.39 -4.76
C ASP A 307 45.95 3.72 -5.72
N LEU A 308 45.65 5.01 -5.90
CA LEU A 308 44.54 5.45 -6.76
C LEU A 308 44.87 5.36 -8.25
N SER A 309 46.13 5.11 -8.62
CA SER A 309 46.53 4.86 -10.01
C SER A 309 46.09 3.46 -10.49
N ASP A 310 46.02 2.48 -9.59
CA ASP A 310 45.56 1.12 -9.87
C ASP A 310 44.04 1.01 -9.76
N GLN A 311 43.38 0.67 -10.88
CA GLN A 311 41.93 0.52 -10.94
C GLN A 311 41.39 -0.56 -9.98
N ASN A 312 42.13 -1.65 -9.75
CA ASN A 312 41.69 -2.70 -8.84
C ASN A 312 41.76 -2.23 -7.39
N ARG A 313 42.79 -1.44 -7.03
CA ARG A 313 42.93 -0.86 -5.70
C ARG A 313 41.85 0.17 -5.39
N VAL A 314 41.43 0.97 -6.37
CA VAL A 314 40.28 1.88 -6.20
C VAL A 314 38.98 1.09 -5.98
N ILE A 315 38.77 -0.03 -6.69
CA ILE A 315 37.60 -0.89 -6.48
C ILE A 315 37.61 -1.48 -5.07
N ASP A 316 38.77 -1.96 -4.61
CA ASP A 316 38.92 -2.51 -3.27
C ASP A 316 38.68 -1.43 -2.20
N LEU A 317 39.23 -0.22 -2.38
CA LEU A 317 38.95 0.94 -1.53
C LEU A 317 37.44 1.23 -1.42
N LEU A 318 36.75 1.35 -2.55
CA LEU A 318 35.32 1.65 -2.58
C LEU A 318 34.52 0.54 -1.90
N ARG A 319 34.89 -0.72 -2.12
CA ARG A 319 34.25 -1.83 -1.43
C ARG A 319 34.49 -1.70 0.07
N ASP A 320 35.74 -1.63 0.51
CA ASP A 320 36.11 -1.62 1.92
C ASP A 320 35.50 -0.42 2.66
N PHE A 321 35.41 0.76 2.02
CA PHE A 321 34.78 1.96 2.58
C PHE A 321 33.25 1.83 2.71
N PHE A 322 32.56 1.32 1.68
CA PHE A 322 31.09 1.24 1.69
C PHE A 322 30.53 -0.03 2.37
N THR A 323 31.31 -1.10 2.48
CA THR A 323 30.88 -2.35 3.15
C THR A 323 31.17 -2.35 4.64
N TYR A 324 32.02 -1.45 5.13
CA TYR A 324 32.35 -1.39 6.54
C TYR A 324 31.20 -0.83 7.36
N VAL A 325 30.84 -1.56 8.41
CA VAL A 325 29.87 -1.14 9.41
C VAL A 325 30.60 -1.11 10.74
N GLU A 326 30.47 0.01 11.47
CA GLU A 326 31.00 0.10 12.83
C GLU A 326 30.32 -0.97 13.70
N PRO A 327 31.06 -1.69 14.58
CA PRO A 327 30.47 -2.75 15.40
C PRO A 327 29.27 -2.29 16.23
N ASP A 328 29.27 -1.04 16.71
CA ASP A 328 28.12 -0.50 17.46
C ASP A 328 26.89 -0.30 16.57
N ILE A 329 27.07 0.02 15.28
CA ILE A 329 25.97 0.16 14.31
C ILE A 329 25.49 -1.21 13.84
N GLU A 330 26.40 -2.17 13.59
CA GLU A 330 26.04 -3.55 13.22
C GLU A 330 25.25 -4.23 14.34
N ASN A 331 25.75 -4.15 15.58
CA ASN A 331 25.04 -4.66 16.75
C ASN A 331 23.67 -3.98 16.95
N PHE A 332 23.56 -2.69 16.62
CA PHE A 332 22.29 -1.97 16.66
C PHE A 332 21.32 -2.47 15.58
N GLU A 333 21.77 -2.62 14.34
CA GLU A 333 20.93 -3.12 13.24
C GLU A 333 20.43 -4.54 13.52
N GLU A 334 21.31 -5.44 13.97
CA GLU A 334 20.94 -6.79 14.39
C GLU A 334 19.98 -6.78 15.58
N ALA A 335 20.27 -5.96 16.60
CA ALA A 335 19.44 -5.84 17.79
C ALA A 335 18.05 -5.34 17.43
N VAL A 336 17.93 -4.33 16.56
CA VAL A 336 16.65 -3.76 16.14
C VAL A 336 15.82 -4.75 15.32
N ASP A 337 16.47 -5.53 14.44
CA ASP A 337 15.78 -6.55 13.63
C ASP A 337 15.29 -7.71 14.51
N GLU A 338 16.10 -8.19 15.46
CA GLU A 338 15.69 -9.20 16.44
C GLU A 338 14.62 -8.66 17.41
N PHE A 339 14.74 -7.41 17.84
CA PHE A 339 13.80 -6.74 18.74
C PHE A 339 12.41 -6.65 18.11
N LYS A 340 12.31 -6.35 16.81
CA LYS A 340 11.03 -6.32 16.07
C LYS A 340 10.28 -7.64 16.13
N GLU A 341 10.98 -8.77 16.12
CA GLU A 341 10.35 -10.10 16.22
C GLU A 341 9.93 -10.44 17.65
N ARG A 342 10.67 -9.97 18.66
CA ARG A 342 10.43 -10.30 20.08
C ARG A 342 9.46 -9.37 20.80
N ILE A 343 9.35 -8.11 20.39
CA ILE A 343 8.43 -7.13 21.01
C ILE A 343 6.99 -7.64 21.09
N PRO A 344 6.37 -8.21 20.03
CA PRO A 344 4.97 -8.65 20.09
C PRO A 344 4.72 -9.69 21.17
N GLU A 345 5.63 -10.64 21.33
CA GLU A 345 5.54 -11.68 22.35
C GLU A 345 5.65 -11.10 23.76
N HIS A 346 6.63 -10.21 23.98
CA HIS A 346 6.85 -9.56 25.29
C HIS A 346 5.71 -8.60 25.63
N ALA A 347 5.20 -7.85 24.66
CA ALA A 347 4.03 -7.02 24.80
C ALA A 347 2.81 -7.84 25.21
N GLN A 348 2.58 -8.98 24.55
CA GLN A 348 1.46 -9.86 24.88
C GLN A 348 1.61 -10.47 26.28
N ALA A 349 2.83 -10.85 26.68
CA ALA A 349 3.11 -11.33 28.03
C ALA A 349 2.82 -10.24 29.08
N LEU A 350 3.23 -9.00 28.84
CA LEU A 350 2.94 -7.87 29.73
C LEU A 350 1.44 -7.58 29.82
N LEU A 351 0.72 -7.59 28.69
CA LEU A 351 -0.73 -7.41 28.67
C LEU A 351 -1.45 -8.52 29.45
N ASN A 352 -0.94 -9.75 29.45
CA ASN A 352 -1.50 -10.83 30.27
C ASN A 352 -1.28 -10.57 31.77
N ILE A 353 -0.10 -10.09 32.16
CA ILE A 353 0.19 -9.69 33.56
C ILE A 353 -0.77 -8.56 33.99
N ILE A 354 -0.93 -7.52 33.17
CA ILE A 354 -1.85 -6.42 33.45
C ILE A 354 -3.28 -6.94 33.65
N LYS A 355 -3.75 -7.84 32.79
CA LYS A 355 -5.07 -8.50 32.91
C LYS A 355 -5.24 -9.32 34.19
N GLU A 356 -4.20 -9.98 34.65
CA GLU A 356 -4.24 -10.69 35.93
C GLU A 356 -4.33 -9.69 37.10
N GLU A 357 -3.52 -8.63 37.08
CA GLU A 357 -3.45 -7.62 38.14
C GLU A 357 -4.74 -6.79 38.25
N HIS A 358 -5.48 -6.60 37.15
CA HIS A 358 -6.85 -6.07 37.16
C HIS A 358 -7.77 -6.81 38.14
N ASN A 359 -7.57 -8.12 38.35
CA ASN A 359 -8.38 -8.92 39.27
C ASN A 359 -7.74 -9.07 40.65
N LEU A 360 -6.41 -9.08 40.69
CA LEU A 360 -5.63 -9.55 41.84
C LEU A 360 -5.02 -8.44 42.70
N ASN A 361 -4.91 -7.21 42.19
CA ASN A 361 -4.18 -6.13 42.87
C ASN A 361 -5.05 -4.88 43.04
N ARG A 362 -5.48 -4.66 44.29
CA ARG A 362 -6.38 -3.55 44.63
C ARG A 362 -5.72 -2.18 44.45
N LYS A 363 -4.42 -2.06 44.67
CA LYS A 363 -3.70 -0.79 44.45
C LYS A 363 -3.66 -0.45 42.96
N PHE A 364 -3.35 -1.45 42.12
CA PHE A 364 -3.39 -1.31 40.67
C PHE A 364 -4.78 -0.94 40.17
N GLN A 365 -5.84 -1.62 40.62
CA GLN A 365 -7.23 -1.30 40.24
C GLN A 365 -7.59 0.17 40.50
N VAL A 366 -7.20 0.72 41.66
CA VAL A 366 -7.50 2.12 42.02
C VAL A 366 -6.69 3.09 41.15
N ALA A 367 -5.38 2.86 41.00
CA ALA A 367 -4.54 3.70 40.16
C ALA A 367 -4.97 3.66 38.68
N PHE A 368 -5.26 2.47 38.16
CA PHE A 368 -5.77 2.27 36.81
C PHE A 368 -7.11 2.98 36.62
N ALA A 369 -8.07 2.84 37.54
CA ALA A 369 -9.37 3.49 37.42
C ALA A 369 -9.24 5.02 37.31
N THR A 370 -8.33 5.62 38.09
CA THR A 370 -8.02 7.04 38.00
C THR A 370 -7.47 7.41 36.62
N PHE A 371 -6.43 6.71 36.15
CA PHE A 371 -5.82 6.99 34.84
C PHE A 371 -6.75 6.70 33.66
N ALA A 372 -7.56 5.65 33.77
CA ALA A 372 -8.56 5.31 32.76
C ALA A 372 -9.60 6.42 32.61
N GLU A 373 -10.00 7.07 33.70
CA GLU A 373 -10.92 8.20 33.64
C GLU A 373 -10.30 9.42 32.94
N VAL A 374 -9.00 9.66 33.14
CA VAL A 374 -8.23 10.68 32.40
C VAL A 374 -8.26 10.40 30.91
N CYS A 375 -7.94 9.17 30.50
CA CYS A 375 -7.96 8.76 29.10
C CYS A 375 -9.36 8.88 28.49
N ARG A 376 -10.40 8.45 29.23
CA ARG A 376 -11.78 8.52 28.75
C ARG A 376 -12.29 9.95 28.62
N THR A 377 -11.85 10.84 29.51
CA THR A 377 -12.25 12.26 29.48
C THR A 377 -11.51 13.04 28.40
N ALA A 378 -10.19 12.82 28.25
CA ALA A 378 -9.36 13.59 27.33
C ALA A 378 -9.34 13.06 25.89
N LEU A 379 -9.45 11.73 25.70
CA LEU A 379 -9.29 11.08 24.39
C LEU A 379 -10.60 10.49 23.87
N ASN A 380 -11.25 9.64 24.66
CA ASN A 380 -12.43 8.89 24.21
C ASN A 380 -13.33 8.39 25.35
N PRO A 381 -14.56 8.91 25.49
CA PRO A 381 -15.48 8.46 26.53
C PRO A 381 -15.87 6.97 26.45
N LYS A 382 -15.62 6.33 25.31
CA LYS A 382 -15.89 4.91 25.06
C LYS A 382 -14.62 4.06 24.98
N MET A 383 -13.48 4.59 25.41
CA MET A 383 -12.23 3.82 25.47
C MET A 383 -12.43 2.64 26.42
N ASN A 384 -12.14 1.44 25.91
CA ASN A 384 -12.12 0.23 26.72
C ASN A 384 -10.80 0.11 27.46
N ASP A 385 -10.81 -0.70 28.51
CA ASP A 385 -9.66 -0.87 29.40
C ASP A 385 -8.49 -1.54 28.66
N GLU A 386 -8.77 -2.41 27.68
CA GLU A 386 -7.71 -3.06 26.90
C GLU A 386 -6.88 -2.05 26.07
N ALA A 387 -7.49 -0.98 25.55
CA ALA A 387 -6.74 0.04 24.84
C ALA A 387 -5.85 0.87 25.78
N ILE A 388 -6.27 1.03 27.03
CA ILE A 388 -5.48 1.71 28.06
C ILE A 388 -4.34 0.79 28.53
N ASP A 389 -4.60 -0.52 28.68
CA ASP A 389 -3.57 -1.52 28.95
C ASP A 389 -2.47 -1.51 27.87
N GLU A 390 -2.86 -1.36 26.59
CA GLU A 390 -1.90 -1.19 25.48
C GLU A 390 -1.05 0.08 25.65
N MET A 391 -1.63 1.20 26.10
CA MET A 391 -0.85 2.43 26.38
C MET A 391 0.14 2.23 27.52
N LEU A 392 -0.26 1.57 28.60
CA LEU A 392 0.62 1.23 29.73
C LEU A 392 1.79 0.35 29.26
N ALA A 393 1.49 -0.67 28.44
CA ALA A 393 2.50 -1.56 27.88
C ALA A 393 3.48 -0.80 26.97
N GLN A 394 2.97 0.09 26.11
CA GLN A 394 3.82 0.93 25.25
C GLN A 394 4.78 1.80 26.07
N HIS A 395 4.27 2.48 27.11
CA HIS A 395 5.09 3.30 28.00
C HIS A 395 6.18 2.47 28.66
N LEU A 396 5.82 1.34 29.29
CA LEU A 396 6.76 0.50 30.03
C LEU A 396 7.89 -0.05 29.14
N LEU A 397 7.57 -0.39 27.90
CA LEU A 397 8.54 -0.92 26.93
C LEU A 397 9.41 0.15 26.24
N THR A 398 9.10 1.43 26.39
CA THR A 398 9.81 2.49 25.68
C THR A 398 10.42 3.55 26.58
N GLU A 399 9.98 3.67 27.83
CA GLU A 399 10.45 4.72 28.76
C GLU A 399 11.98 4.75 28.90
N ARG A 400 12.64 3.59 29.00
CA ARG A 400 14.10 3.51 29.11
C ARG A 400 14.81 4.11 27.90
N LEU A 401 14.25 3.96 26.71
CA LEU A 401 14.81 4.55 25.50
C LEU A 401 14.76 6.07 25.57
N PHE A 402 13.66 6.64 26.07
CA PHE A 402 13.54 8.09 26.25
C PHE A 402 14.51 8.63 27.30
N SER A 403 14.63 7.96 28.46
CA SER A 403 15.51 8.41 29.55
C SER A 403 16.98 8.42 29.12
N THR A 404 17.42 7.36 28.42
CA THR A 404 18.84 7.18 28.11
C THR A 404 19.26 7.91 26.83
N VAL A 405 18.45 7.89 25.76
CA VAL A 405 18.82 8.53 24.48
C VAL A 405 18.89 10.05 24.62
N PHE A 406 17.98 10.68 25.36
CA PHE A 406 18.00 12.13 25.59
C PHE A 406 18.82 12.57 26.82
N ASN A 407 19.36 11.62 27.58
CA ASN A 407 20.05 11.89 28.85
C ASN A 407 19.25 12.81 29.78
N ASN A 408 17.94 12.59 29.85
CA ASN A 408 17.00 13.40 30.63
C ASN A 408 16.32 12.53 31.70
N PRO A 409 17.01 12.24 32.82
CA PRO A 409 16.51 11.34 33.85
C PRO A 409 15.25 11.88 34.56
N ASP A 410 14.99 13.19 34.46
CA ASP A 410 13.83 13.84 35.06
C ASP A 410 12.60 13.90 34.13
N PHE A 411 12.72 13.46 32.86
CA PHE A 411 11.63 13.58 31.88
C PHE A 411 10.30 13.04 32.41
N VAL A 412 10.34 11.84 33.00
CA VAL A 412 9.16 11.15 33.53
C VAL A 412 8.52 11.89 34.70
N ARG A 413 9.32 12.62 35.50
CA ARG A 413 8.82 13.43 36.63
C ARG A 413 8.25 14.76 36.18
N ARG A 414 8.75 15.32 35.08
CA ARG A 414 8.36 16.66 34.58
C ARG A 414 7.16 16.61 33.63
N ASN A 415 6.96 15.50 32.92
CA ASN A 415 5.84 15.35 32.01
C ASN A 415 4.57 14.88 32.76
N VAL A 416 3.51 15.69 32.69
CA VAL A 416 2.23 15.47 33.40
C VAL A 416 1.64 14.08 33.14
N ILE A 417 1.64 13.63 31.88
CA ILE A 417 1.04 12.34 31.51
C ILE A 417 1.97 11.18 31.89
N ALA A 418 3.28 11.33 31.69
CA ALA A 418 4.24 10.29 32.09
C ALA A 418 4.20 10.03 33.60
N ALA A 419 4.04 11.09 34.41
CA ALA A 419 3.89 10.98 35.85
C ALA A 419 2.62 10.20 36.25
N GLU A 420 1.49 10.41 35.56
CA GLU A 420 0.27 9.63 35.80
C GLU A 420 0.41 8.16 35.40
N VAL A 421 1.06 7.88 34.26
CA VAL A 421 1.33 6.50 33.83
C VAL A 421 2.22 5.78 34.84
N GLU A 422 3.29 6.41 35.33
CA GLU A 422 4.16 5.78 36.34
C GLU A 422 3.44 5.48 37.66
N LYS A 423 2.48 6.30 38.10
CA LYS A 423 1.66 5.96 39.29
C LYS A 423 0.93 4.62 39.11
N VAL A 424 0.48 4.31 37.89
CA VAL A 424 -0.17 3.04 37.57
C VAL A 424 0.86 1.90 37.50
N ILE A 425 2.03 2.14 36.90
CA ILE A 425 3.10 1.15 36.81
C ILE A 425 3.68 0.80 38.20
N ASP A 426 3.87 1.78 39.08
CA ASP A 426 4.29 1.56 40.47
C ASP A 426 3.25 0.73 41.24
N ALA A 427 1.96 0.98 40.99
CA ALA A 427 0.88 0.19 41.58
C ALA A 427 0.86 -1.25 41.03
N LEU A 428 1.16 -1.44 39.73
CA LEU A 428 1.33 -2.76 39.10
C LEU A 428 2.49 -3.52 39.75
N ALA A 429 3.61 -2.85 40.00
CA ALA A 429 4.80 -3.43 40.63
C ALA A 429 4.67 -3.71 42.14
N SER A 430 3.56 -3.30 42.77
CA SER A 430 3.41 -3.36 44.23
C SER A 430 3.14 -4.76 44.81
N ARG A 431 2.92 -5.79 43.98
CA ARG A 431 2.61 -7.17 44.40
C ARG A 431 3.67 -8.17 43.94
N SER A 432 3.60 -8.61 42.68
CA SER A 432 4.43 -9.71 42.14
C SER A 432 5.21 -9.33 40.89
N PHE A 433 4.79 -8.27 40.19
CA PHE A 433 5.48 -7.81 39.00
C PHE A 433 6.76 -7.05 39.37
N ASN A 434 7.90 -7.47 38.82
CA ASN A 434 9.16 -6.74 38.92
C ASN A 434 9.56 -6.21 37.54
N ARG A 435 9.56 -4.88 37.41
CA ARG A 435 9.88 -4.17 36.16
C ARG A 435 11.27 -4.52 35.63
N THR A 436 12.27 -4.54 36.49
CA THR A 436 13.67 -4.79 36.12
C THR A 436 13.85 -6.23 35.62
N ASP A 437 13.27 -7.20 36.33
CA ASP A 437 13.37 -8.60 35.93
C ASP A 437 12.63 -8.87 34.62
N PHE A 438 11.47 -8.26 34.42
CA PHE A 438 10.69 -8.39 33.18
C PHE A 438 11.42 -7.81 31.97
N LEU A 439 12.01 -6.62 32.13
CA LEU A 439 12.73 -5.92 31.05
C LEU A 439 14.13 -6.49 30.78
N LYS A 440 14.65 -7.35 31.66
CA LYS A 440 15.99 -7.95 31.52
C LYS A 440 16.20 -8.70 30.21
N VAL A 441 15.15 -9.35 29.69
CA VAL A 441 15.21 -10.05 28.39
C VAL A 441 15.43 -9.06 27.24
N LEU A 442 15.02 -7.80 27.43
CA LEU A 442 15.18 -6.73 26.45
C LEU A 442 16.48 -5.91 26.65
N ASP A 443 17.26 -6.17 27.70
CA ASP A 443 18.47 -5.41 28.02
C ASP A 443 19.49 -5.40 26.89
N ARG A 444 19.68 -6.53 26.19
CA ARG A 444 20.60 -6.60 25.05
C ARG A 444 20.24 -5.57 23.97
N PHE A 445 18.93 -5.39 23.72
CA PHE A 445 18.43 -4.43 22.73
C PHE A 445 18.59 -3.00 23.23
N TYR A 446 18.19 -2.73 24.48
CA TYR A 446 18.37 -1.41 25.07
C TYR A 446 19.85 -1.00 25.06
N VAL A 447 20.77 -1.86 25.47
CA VAL A 447 22.20 -1.56 25.49
C VAL A 447 22.75 -1.31 24.08
N ALA A 448 22.29 -2.04 23.06
CA ALA A 448 22.71 -1.80 21.68
C ALA A 448 22.23 -0.42 21.18
N ILE A 449 20.97 -0.08 21.44
CA ILE A 449 20.38 1.22 21.09
C ILE A 449 21.08 2.36 21.85
N GLU A 450 21.33 2.17 23.15
CA GLU A 450 22.03 3.13 24.01
C GLU A 450 23.48 3.36 23.55
N ARG A 451 24.19 2.30 23.14
CA ARG A 451 25.55 2.42 22.59
C ARG A 451 25.59 3.16 21.26
N ALA A 452 24.65 2.85 20.35
CA ALA A 452 24.51 3.58 19.10
C ALA A 452 24.18 5.07 19.34
N ALA A 453 23.32 5.36 20.32
CA ALA A 453 22.98 6.73 20.71
C ALA A 453 24.14 7.49 21.39
N LYS A 454 25.05 6.79 22.09
CA LYS A 454 26.17 7.41 22.83
C LYS A 454 27.16 8.14 21.92
N GLY A 455 27.25 7.76 20.65
CA GLY A 455 28.05 8.45 19.63
C GLY A 455 27.38 9.67 19.00
N ILE A 456 26.17 10.02 19.45
CA ILE A 456 25.36 11.11 18.93
C ILE A 456 25.37 12.27 19.93
N GLU A 457 26.13 13.32 19.61
CA GLU A 457 26.29 14.48 20.48
C GLU A 457 25.24 15.57 20.19
N SER A 458 24.85 15.74 18.92
CA SER A 458 23.84 16.71 18.49
C SER A 458 22.42 16.27 18.84
N TRP A 459 21.60 17.21 19.36
CA TRP A 459 20.20 16.94 19.66
C TRP A 459 19.38 16.57 18.43
N GLY A 460 19.56 17.27 17.31
CA GLY A 460 18.83 16.97 16.08
C GLY A 460 19.08 15.56 15.58
N GLU A 461 20.30 15.05 15.76
CA GLU A 461 20.66 13.68 15.40
C GLU A 461 20.07 12.66 16.38
N ARG A 462 19.98 12.98 17.69
CA ARG A 462 19.31 12.13 18.68
C ARG A 462 17.82 11.99 18.38
N GLN A 463 17.19 13.08 17.95
CA GLN A 463 15.79 13.10 17.53
C GLN A 463 15.57 12.21 16.29
N GLU A 464 16.42 12.34 15.25
CA GLU A 464 16.31 11.53 14.03
C GLU A 464 16.56 10.04 14.31
N PHE A 465 17.54 9.74 15.16
CA PHE A 465 17.81 8.40 15.65
C PHE A 465 16.60 7.80 16.39
N LEU A 466 16.01 8.54 17.32
CA LEU A 466 14.86 8.04 18.07
C LEU A 466 13.62 7.86 17.18
N ASN A 467 13.35 8.77 16.25
CA ASN A 467 12.26 8.61 15.29
C ASN A 467 12.42 7.30 14.48
N THR A 468 13.66 6.95 14.12
CA THR A 468 13.96 5.71 13.39
C THR A 468 13.73 4.46 14.26
N VAL A 469 14.19 4.48 15.51
CA VAL A 469 13.94 3.40 16.48
C VAL A 469 12.43 3.25 16.71
N TYR A 470 11.72 4.37 16.83
CA TYR A 470 10.28 4.45 17.02
C TYR A 470 9.48 3.86 15.85
N GLU A 471 9.81 4.21 14.61
CA GLU A 471 9.14 3.67 13.43
C GLU A 471 9.25 2.14 13.37
N ARG A 472 10.44 1.60 13.66
CA ARG A 472 10.67 0.15 13.67
C ARG A 472 9.99 -0.54 14.86
N PHE A 473 9.91 0.14 16.02
CA PHE A 473 9.18 -0.34 17.20
C PHE A 473 7.68 -0.47 16.95
N PHE A 474 7.03 0.56 16.39
CA PHE A 474 5.57 0.56 16.12
C PHE A 474 5.15 -0.47 15.09
N GLN A 475 5.95 -0.63 14.03
CA GLN A 475 5.71 -1.67 13.02
C GLN A 475 5.76 -3.08 13.61
N GLY A 476 6.52 -3.31 14.67
CA GLY A 476 6.56 -4.57 15.41
C GLY A 476 5.39 -4.70 16.40
N PHE A 477 5.20 -3.71 17.28
CA PHE A 477 4.29 -3.78 18.43
C PHE A 477 2.79 -3.87 18.05
N SER A 478 2.31 -3.04 17.13
CA SER A 478 0.90 -3.10 16.69
C SER A 478 0.68 -2.51 15.30
N VAL A 479 0.79 -3.37 14.28
CA VAL A 479 0.46 -3.02 12.88
C VAL A 479 -0.97 -2.47 12.77
N LYS A 480 -1.91 -3.01 13.56
CA LYS A 480 -3.31 -2.54 13.57
C LYS A 480 -3.45 -1.10 14.06
N GLN A 481 -2.80 -0.73 15.16
CA GLN A 481 -2.87 0.65 15.68
C GLN A 481 -2.12 1.63 14.78
N ALA A 482 -0.97 1.22 14.22
CA ALA A 482 -0.24 2.03 13.23
C ALA A 482 -1.09 2.30 11.96
N ASP A 483 -1.80 1.29 11.46
CA ASP A 483 -2.72 1.42 10.32
C ASP A 483 -3.98 2.26 10.65
N ILE A 484 -4.47 2.20 11.89
CA ILE A 484 -5.63 2.99 12.36
C ILE A 484 -5.31 4.48 12.44
N HIS A 485 -4.15 4.80 13.02
CA HIS A 485 -3.75 6.17 13.35
C HIS A 485 -2.93 6.84 12.24
N GLY A 486 -2.40 6.09 11.27
CA GLY A 486 -1.81 6.63 10.05
C GLY A 486 -0.60 7.53 10.30
N ILE A 487 0.32 7.11 11.18
CA ILE A 487 1.49 7.89 11.58
C ILE A 487 2.42 8.06 10.37
N VAL A 488 2.60 9.30 9.91
CA VAL A 488 3.57 9.62 8.86
C VAL A 488 4.36 10.87 9.24
N TYR A 489 5.69 10.74 9.23
CA TYR A 489 6.57 11.88 9.48
C TYR A 489 6.46 12.92 8.37
N THR A 490 6.32 14.20 8.77
CA THR A 490 6.17 15.30 7.81
C THR A 490 7.53 15.80 7.35
N PRO A 491 7.89 15.73 6.04
CA PRO A 491 9.14 16.27 5.52
C PRO A 491 9.34 17.74 5.90
N GLN A 492 10.56 18.09 6.25
CA GLN A 492 10.91 19.43 6.74
C GLN A 492 10.58 20.52 5.72
N GLU A 493 10.76 20.26 4.43
CA GLU A 493 10.46 21.21 3.35
C GLU A 493 8.96 21.56 3.26
N ILE A 494 8.07 20.63 3.65
CA ILE A 494 6.63 20.92 3.74
C ILE A 494 6.35 21.81 4.95
N VAL A 495 6.96 21.50 6.11
CA VAL A 495 6.80 22.28 7.34
C VAL A 495 7.27 23.72 7.12
N ASP A 496 8.47 23.89 6.57
CA ASP A 496 9.05 25.20 6.26
C ASP A 496 8.14 26.00 5.32
N PHE A 497 7.73 25.39 4.20
CA PHE A 497 6.85 26.05 3.23
C PHE A 497 5.53 26.49 3.85
N MET A 498 4.91 25.64 4.67
CA MET A 498 3.63 25.94 5.32
C MET A 498 3.76 27.07 6.35
N VAL A 499 4.79 27.06 7.20
CA VAL A 499 5.00 28.08 8.22
C VAL A 499 5.33 29.44 7.58
N GLU A 500 6.21 29.45 6.58
CA GLU A 500 6.55 30.68 5.85
C GLU A 500 5.36 31.23 5.06
N SER A 501 4.52 30.35 4.51
CA SER A 501 3.29 30.74 3.83
C SER A 501 2.27 31.37 4.79
N VAL A 502 2.12 30.82 5.99
CA VAL A 502 1.25 31.41 7.01
C VAL A 502 1.76 32.79 7.42
N ASP A 503 3.06 32.94 7.66
CA ASP A 503 3.63 34.23 8.02
C ASP A 503 3.48 35.28 6.91
N GLU A 504 3.66 34.88 5.65
CA GLU A 504 3.41 35.75 4.48
C GLU A 504 1.95 36.20 4.41
N VAL A 505 0.99 35.28 4.59
CA VAL A 505 -0.44 35.63 4.66
C VAL A 505 -0.72 36.58 5.82
N LEU A 506 -0.14 36.32 7.00
CA LEU A 506 -0.32 37.17 8.18
C LEU A 506 0.11 38.60 7.90
N LYS A 507 1.26 38.77 7.25
CA LYS A 507 1.82 40.06 6.88
C LYS A 507 0.94 40.77 5.87
N ARG A 508 0.59 40.08 4.78
CA ARG A 508 -0.16 40.66 3.65
C ARG A 508 -1.59 41.03 4.01
N GLU A 509 -2.31 40.14 4.70
CA GLU A 509 -3.76 40.26 4.91
C GLU A 509 -4.10 40.95 6.23
N PHE A 510 -3.32 40.71 7.28
CA PHE A 510 -3.65 41.18 8.63
C PHE A 510 -2.69 42.23 9.17
N GLY A 511 -1.54 42.46 8.51
CA GLY A 511 -0.49 43.34 9.01
C GLY A 511 0.15 42.81 10.31
N LYS A 512 0.17 41.48 10.47
CA LYS A 512 0.73 40.77 11.63
C LYS A 512 1.81 39.79 11.14
N SER A 513 2.56 39.19 12.05
CA SER A 513 3.47 38.07 11.80
C SER A 513 3.23 36.95 12.81
N ILE A 514 3.86 35.81 12.62
CA ILE A 514 3.85 34.72 13.62
C ILE A 514 4.40 35.16 14.99
N GLU A 515 5.26 36.18 15.00
CA GLU A 515 5.88 36.74 16.21
C GLU A 515 4.98 37.73 16.93
N THR A 516 3.97 38.28 16.24
CA THR A 516 3.09 39.30 16.81
C THR A 516 2.35 38.75 18.03
N PRO A 517 2.44 39.39 19.21
CA PRO A 517 1.72 38.96 20.41
C PRO A 517 0.21 38.91 20.18
N GLY A 518 -0.43 37.85 20.66
CA GLY A 518 -1.87 37.59 20.47
C GLY A 518 -2.23 36.91 19.15
N VAL A 519 -1.26 36.65 18.26
CA VAL A 519 -1.46 35.72 17.13
C VAL A 519 -1.36 34.30 17.67
N LYS A 520 -2.47 33.75 18.16
CA LYS A 520 -2.50 32.41 18.75
C LYS A 520 -2.54 31.33 17.66
N ILE A 521 -1.62 30.38 17.74
CA ILE A 521 -1.39 29.33 16.74
C ILE A 521 -1.63 27.97 17.38
N LEU A 522 -2.43 27.13 16.71
CA LEU A 522 -2.75 25.77 17.16
C LEU A 522 -2.37 24.74 16.09
N ASP A 523 -1.60 23.75 16.51
CA ASP A 523 -1.42 22.49 15.78
C ASP A 523 -2.33 21.38 16.34
N PRO A 524 -3.45 21.05 15.67
CA PRO A 524 -4.47 20.17 16.24
C PRO A 524 -4.10 18.67 16.17
N ALA A 525 -2.99 18.31 15.54
CA ALA A 525 -2.52 16.94 15.38
C ALA A 525 -0.99 16.94 15.19
N THR A 526 -0.28 17.21 16.27
CA THR A 526 1.12 17.67 16.20
C THR A 526 2.13 16.59 15.89
N GLY A 527 1.78 15.31 16.10
CA GLY A 527 2.69 14.19 15.93
C GLY A 527 3.92 14.38 16.81
N THR A 528 5.08 14.59 16.17
CA THR A 528 6.38 14.79 16.84
C THR A 528 6.70 16.26 17.15
N GLY A 529 5.76 17.20 16.95
CA GLY A 529 5.90 18.62 17.29
C GLY A 529 6.57 19.50 16.23
N ASN A 530 6.79 18.99 15.01
CA ASN A 530 7.61 19.65 13.99
C ASN A 530 7.15 21.08 13.65
N PHE A 531 5.84 21.34 13.56
CA PHE A 531 5.34 22.69 13.26
C PHE A 531 5.63 23.68 14.38
N ILE A 532 5.46 23.28 15.65
CA ILE A 532 5.75 24.13 16.81
C ILE A 532 7.26 24.41 16.93
N VAL A 533 8.10 23.38 16.78
CA VAL A 533 9.56 23.53 16.73
C VAL A 533 9.97 24.52 15.64
N ASN A 534 9.37 24.41 14.46
CA ASN A 534 9.66 25.30 13.33
C ASN A 534 9.25 26.76 13.58
N LEU A 535 8.13 26.98 14.28
CA LEU A 535 7.69 28.31 14.73
C LEU A 535 8.68 28.90 15.74
N ILE A 536 9.09 28.13 16.75
CA ILE A 536 10.06 28.58 17.77
C ILE A 536 11.37 29.02 17.12
N ARG A 537 11.87 28.26 16.12
CA ARG A 537 13.08 28.62 15.36
C ARG A 537 12.97 29.98 14.69
N ARG A 538 11.78 30.38 14.24
CA ARG A 538 11.53 31.62 13.51
C ARG A 538 11.18 32.82 14.38
N ILE A 539 10.68 32.60 15.60
CA ILE A 539 10.31 33.69 16.52
C ILE A 539 11.54 34.23 17.24
N ASP A 540 11.77 35.54 17.19
CA ASP A 540 12.87 36.20 17.89
C ASP A 540 12.89 35.94 19.42
N GLU A 541 14.06 35.98 20.04
CA GLU A 541 14.24 35.68 21.48
C GLU A 541 13.41 36.59 22.41
N PHE A 542 13.19 37.85 22.02
CA PHE A 542 12.47 38.83 22.83
C PHE A 542 10.96 38.53 22.87
N SER A 543 10.40 38.07 21.75
CA SER A 543 8.99 37.68 21.67
C SER A 543 8.75 36.24 22.14
N LEU A 544 9.76 35.37 22.04
CA LEU A 544 9.61 33.92 22.19
C LEU A 544 9.05 33.51 23.55
N GLU A 545 9.51 34.08 24.66
CA GLU A 545 9.03 33.70 26.00
C GLU A 545 7.51 33.85 26.10
N LYS A 546 6.98 35.01 25.69
CA LYS A 546 5.53 35.27 25.73
C LYS A 546 4.78 34.36 24.77
N LYS A 547 5.28 34.20 23.53
CA LYS A 547 4.65 33.34 22.52
C LYS A 547 4.56 31.89 23.01
N TYR A 548 5.65 31.37 23.54
CA TYR A 548 5.77 30.01 24.06
C TYR A 548 4.80 29.75 25.22
N LYS A 549 4.66 30.71 26.14
CA LYS A 549 3.77 30.58 27.30
C LYS A 549 2.30 30.79 26.95
N GLU A 550 1.94 31.73 26.08
CA GLU A 550 0.56 32.22 25.94
C GLU A 550 -0.11 31.97 24.58
N ASP A 551 0.67 31.83 23.50
CA ASP A 551 0.14 31.89 22.12
C ASP A 551 0.35 30.62 21.30
N LEU A 552 1.21 29.68 21.72
CA LEU A 552 1.47 28.43 21.01
C LEU A 552 0.76 27.26 21.68
N PHE A 553 0.00 26.50 20.89
CA PHE A 553 -0.78 25.36 21.36
C PHE A 553 -0.62 24.16 20.41
N CYS A 554 -0.63 22.95 20.95
CA CYS A 554 -0.70 21.76 20.12
C CYS A 554 -1.33 20.55 20.82
N ASN A 555 -1.95 19.67 20.04
CA ASN A 555 -2.69 18.51 20.55
C ASN A 555 -2.13 17.22 19.95
N GLU A 556 -2.11 16.17 20.76
CA GLU A 556 -1.77 14.82 20.31
C GLU A 556 -2.61 13.76 21.04
N ILE A 557 -3.09 12.77 20.29
CA ILE A 557 -3.93 11.69 20.80
C ILE A 557 -3.11 10.45 21.20
N MET A 558 -1.92 10.28 20.60
CA MET A 558 -1.04 9.14 20.85
C MET A 558 0.01 9.46 21.92
N LEU A 559 0.16 8.56 22.89
CA LEU A 559 1.02 8.79 24.05
C LEU A 559 2.49 9.05 23.69
N LEU A 560 3.05 8.26 22.77
CA LEU A 560 4.46 8.36 22.44
C LEU A 560 4.81 9.55 21.52
N PRO A 561 4.05 9.86 20.45
CA PRO A 561 4.19 11.13 19.73
C PRO A 561 4.07 12.34 20.66
N TYR A 562 3.15 12.32 21.63
CA TYR A 562 3.01 13.38 22.64
C TYR A 562 4.31 13.58 23.45
N TYR A 563 4.96 12.51 23.90
CA TYR A 563 6.26 12.60 24.59
C TYR A 563 7.36 13.19 23.69
N ILE A 564 7.44 12.73 22.44
CA ILE A 564 8.43 13.23 21.47
C ILE A 564 8.22 14.72 21.19
N ALA A 565 6.96 15.14 21.02
CA ALA A 565 6.61 16.54 20.80
C ALA A 565 7.01 17.43 21.98
N SER A 566 6.66 17.04 23.22
CA SER A 566 7.05 17.76 24.45
C SER A 566 8.57 17.93 24.53
N LEU A 567 9.33 16.85 24.33
CA LEU A 567 10.80 16.91 24.36
C LEU A 567 11.40 17.81 23.28
N ASN A 568 10.91 17.71 22.05
CA ASN A 568 11.46 18.50 20.93
C ASN A 568 11.17 19.99 21.12
N ILE A 569 9.96 20.34 21.55
CA ILE A 569 9.53 21.71 21.76
C ILE A 569 10.31 22.35 22.92
N GLU A 570 10.39 21.67 24.06
CA GLU A 570 11.12 22.16 25.24
C GLU A 570 12.61 22.30 24.98
N HIS A 571 13.21 21.36 24.23
CA HIS A 571 14.61 21.47 23.87
C HIS A 571 14.88 22.62 22.92
N GLU A 572 14.05 22.83 21.89
CA GLU A 572 14.25 23.93 20.96
C GLU A 572 14.15 25.29 21.68
N TYR A 573 13.23 25.41 22.63
CA TYR A 573 13.16 26.59 23.50
C TYR A 573 14.43 26.74 24.34
N TYR A 574 14.89 25.69 25.00
CA TYR A 574 16.12 25.70 25.80
C TYR A 574 17.36 26.09 24.96
N ALA A 575 17.50 25.50 23.77
CA ALA A 575 18.61 25.78 22.87
C ALA A 575 18.67 27.25 22.44
N LYS A 576 17.50 27.90 22.34
CA LYS A 576 17.37 29.29 21.92
C LYS A 576 17.46 30.29 23.09
N MET A 577 16.86 29.98 24.24
CA MET A 577 16.76 30.89 25.38
C MET A 577 17.83 30.66 26.46
N GLY A 578 18.54 29.53 26.41
CA GLY A 578 19.53 29.13 27.43
C GLY A 578 18.93 28.72 28.78
N GLN A 579 17.60 28.78 28.93
CA GLN A 579 16.84 28.44 30.13
C GLN A 579 15.75 27.42 29.81
N TYR A 580 15.61 26.43 30.68
CA TYR A 580 14.60 25.37 30.51
C TYR A 580 13.25 25.87 31.03
N GLU A 581 12.21 25.68 30.21
CA GLU A 581 10.82 25.97 30.57
C GLU A 581 9.93 24.85 30.01
N PRO A 582 9.05 24.23 30.82
CA PRO A 582 8.11 23.22 30.32
C PRO A 582 7.14 23.83 29.32
N PHE A 583 6.79 23.08 28.27
CA PHE A 583 5.81 23.57 27.30
C PHE A 583 4.40 23.28 27.79
N GLU A 584 3.72 24.30 28.34
CA GLU A 584 2.34 24.15 28.82
C GLU A 584 1.31 24.16 27.67
N GLY A 585 1.72 24.52 26.45
CA GLY A 585 0.87 24.57 25.26
C GLY A 585 0.48 23.21 24.67
N ILE A 586 1.16 22.14 25.07
CA ILE A 586 0.86 20.78 24.58
C ILE A 586 -0.23 20.11 25.42
N CYS A 587 -1.25 19.58 24.75
CA CYS A 587 -2.35 18.84 25.34
C CYS A 587 -2.36 17.38 24.86
N PHE A 588 -2.55 16.46 25.79
CA PHE A 588 -2.87 15.07 25.46
C PHE A 588 -4.38 14.94 25.30
N ALA A 589 -4.87 15.04 24.06
CA ALA A 589 -6.30 15.18 23.76
C ALA A 589 -6.66 14.73 22.33
N ASP A 590 -7.90 14.25 22.15
CA ASP A 590 -8.50 14.07 20.82
C ASP A 590 -9.23 15.36 20.39
N THR A 591 -8.59 16.13 19.50
CA THR A 591 -9.12 17.40 18.99
C THR A 591 -10.57 17.31 18.47
N LEU A 592 -10.96 16.20 17.85
CA LEU A 592 -12.31 16.06 17.30
C LEU A 592 -13.37 15.74 18.37
N GLU A 593 -12.97 15.20 19.53
CA GLU A 593 -13.86 15.08 20.71
C GLU A 593 -13.94 16.37 21.53
N LEU A 594 -12.89 17.19 21.53
CA LEU A 594 -12.89 18.48 22.26
C LEU A 594 -14.01 19.43 21.82
N ALA A 595 -14.61 19.20 20.65
CA ALA A 595 -15.81 19.87 20.17
C ALA A 595 -17.06 19.67 21.06
N LYS A 596 -17.01 18.73 22.03
CA LYS A 596 -18.06 18.51 23.00
C LYS A 596 -17.92 19.45 24.19
N GLU A 597 -18.97 20.23 24.47
CA GLU A 597 -19.17 20.90 25.76
C GLU A 597 -19.51 19.83 26.82
N GLN A 598 -18.49 19.19 27.38
CA GLN A 598 -18.64 18.41 28.60
C GLN A 598 -17.84 19.06 29.72
N GLN A 599 -18.47 19.13 30.90
CA GLN A 599 -17.83 19.51 32.15
C GLN A 599 -16.71 18.50 32.41
N LEU A 600 -15.45 18.91 32.25
CA LEU A 600 -14.29 18.06 32.56
C LEU A 600 -14.30 17.80 34.07
N SER A 601 -14.32 16.53 34.48
CA SER A 601 -14.19 16.16 35.89
C SER A 601 -12.75 16.35 36.37
N LEU A 602 -12.60 17.00 37.53
CA LEU A 602 -11.38 17.52 38.16
C LEU A 602 -10.38 16.46 38.70
N PHE A 603 -9.79 15.59 37.87
CA PHE A 603 -8.87 14.58 38.43
C PHE A 603 -7.43 14.58 37.91
N VAL A 604 -7.12 15.21 36.78
CA VAL A 604 -5.76 15.69 36.48
C VAL A 604 -5.86 17.17 36.18
N GLU A 605 -5.73 17.98 37.25
CA GLU A 605 -5.92 19.43 37.22
C GLU A 605 -5.10 20.04 36.07
N GLU A 606 -3.83 19.67 35.94
CA GLU A 606 -2.90 20.28 34.98
C GLU A 606 -3.22 20.02 33.49
N ASN A 607 -3.39 18.77 33.01
CA ASN A 607 -3.72 18.54 31.57
C ASN A 607 -5.12 19.07 31.24
N THR A 608 -6.05 19.01 32.20
CA THR A 608 -7.41 19.56 32.05
C THR A 608 -7.37 21.08 31.91
N GLU A 609 -6.56 21.76 32.72
CA GLU A 609 -6.30 23.19 32.65
C GLU A 609 -5.66 23.58 31.33
N ARG A 610 -4.68 22.81 30.83
CA ARG A 610 -4.06 23.04 29.51
C ARG A 610 -5.10 23.00 28.39
N VAL A 611 -5.96 21.97 28.38
CA VAL A 611 -7.05 21.83 27.40
C VAL A 611 -8.06 22.97 27.53
N GLN A 612 -8.43 23.37 28.75
CA GLN A 612 -9.37 24.47 28.97
C GLN A 612 -8.79 25.80 28.47
N ARG A 613 -7.51 26.06 28.77
CA ARG A 613 -6.77 27.23 28.30
C ARG A 613 -6.67 27.28 26.77
N GLU A 614 -6.44 26.15 26.13
CA GLU A 614 -6.47 26.02 24.66
C GLU A 614 -7.88 26.30 24.11
N LYS A 615 -8.95 25.79 24.73
CA LYS A 615 -10.33 26.05 24.31
C LYS A 615 -10.70 27.53 24.40
N ASP A 616 -10.30 28.18 25.48
CA ASP A 616 -10.55 29.60 25.74
C ASP A 616 -9.66 30.52 24.88
N ALA A 617 -8.61 29.98 24.26
CA ALA A 617 -7.73 30.73 23.39
C ALA A 617 -8.45 31.21 22.12
N ASP A 618 -8.26 32.49 21.79
CA ASP A 618 -8.68 33.07 20.52
C ASP A 618 -7.72 32.69 19.38
N ILE A 619 -7.80 31.42 18.95
CA ILE A 619 -6.97 30.88 17.87
C ILE A 619 -7.21 31.65 16.57
N MET A 620 -6.13 32.18 15.99
CA MET A 620 -6.11 32.90 14.72
C MET A 620 -5.53 32.02 13.60
N VAL A 621 -4.63 31.09 13.93
CA VAL A 621 -4.00 30.19 12.96
C VAL A 621 -4.18 28.75 13.40
N VAL A 622 -4.69 27.91 12.50
CA VAL A 622 -4.66 26.45 12.63
C VAL A 622 -3.71 25.91 11.57
N ILE A 623 -2.66 25.18 11.98
CA ILE A 623 -1.65 24.63 11.07
C ILE A 623 -1.35 23.17 11.41
N GLY A 624 -1.18 22.28 10.43
CA GLY A 624 -0.75 20.92 10.76
C GLY A 624 -0.94 19.88 9.67
N ASN A 625 -0.66 18.62 10.03
CA ASN A 625 -0.83 17.44 9.18
C ASN A 625 -1.81 16.45 9.84
N PRO A 626 -3.13 16.59 9.64
CA PRO A 626 -4.10 15.70 10.25
C PRO A 626 -4.05 14.29 9.63
N PRO A 627 -4.43 13.23 10.38
CA PRO A 627 -4.35 11.86 9.91
C PRO A 627 -5.28 11.58 8.70
N TYR A 628 -4.86 10.63 7.85
CA TYR A 628 -5.62 10.16 6.69
C TYR A 628 -6.20 8.77 6.96
N ASN A 629 -7.53 8.61 6.96
CA ASN A 629 -8.12 7.29 7.05
C ASN A 629 -9.45 7.20 6.27
N VAL A 630 -9.39 6.58 5.09
CA VAL A 630 -10.55 6.39 4.20
C VAL A 630 -11.49 5.26 4.72
N GLY A 631 -11.10 4.54 5.78
CA GLY A 631 -11.84 3.43 6.38
C GLY A 631 -11.36 2.05 5.97
N GLN A 632 -11.89 1.01 6.63
CA GLN A 632 -11.54 -0.38 6.36
C GLN A 632 -11.84 -0.82 4.92
N MET A 633 -10.94 -1.62 4.34
CA MET A 633 -11.15 -2.24 3.02
C MET A 633 -11.96 -3.54 3.09
N ASN A 634 -11.89 -4.26 4.21
CA ASN A 634 -12.62 -5.50 4.41
C ASN A 634 -13.44 -5.44 5.71
N GLU A 635 -14.71 -5.85 5.63
CA GLU A 635 -15.62 -5.83 6.77
C GLU A 635 -15.23 -6.81 7.88
N ASN A 636 -14.46 -7.86 7.55
CA ASN A 636 -13.92 -8.82 8.51
C ASN A 636 -12.75 -8.27 9.33
N ASP A 637 -12.12 -7.15 8.91
CA ASP A 637 -10.99 -6.54 9.65
C ASP A 637 -11.45 -5.86 10.94
N ASN A 638 -12.75 -5.55 11.04
CA ASN A 638 -13.38 -4.84 12.16
C ASN A 638 -12.63 -3.56 12.56
N ASN A 639 -12.21 -2.79 11.56
CA ASN A 639 -11.38 -1.59 11.69
C ASN A 639 -12.08 -0.33 11.15
N LYS A 640 -13.31 -0.08 11.60
CA LYS A 640 -14.11 1.06 11.12
C LYS A 640 -13.59 2.37 11.71
N ASN A 641 -13.65 3.44 10.91
CA ASN A 641 -13.37 4.79 11.38
C ASN A 641 -14.20 5.12 12.62
N ARG A 642 -13.54 5.75 13.59
CA ARG A 642 -14.20 6.28 14.78
C ARG A 642 -15.28 7.30 14.40
N LYS A 643 -16.42 7.20 15.09
CA LYS A 643 -17.53 8.15 14.96
C LYS A 643 -17.34 9.29 15.94
N TYR A 644 -17.53 10.51 15.46
CA TYR A 644 -17.42 11.75 16.22
C TYR A 644 -18.75 12.50 16.08
N PRO A 645 -19.75 12.23 16.94
CA PRO A 645 -21.14 12.63 16.68
C PRO A 645 -21.35 14.11 16.36
N ILE A 646 -20.61 15.00 17.02
CA ILE A 646 -20.71 16.45 16.85
C ILE A 646 -20.14 16.87 15.51
N ILE A 647 -18.86 16.58 15.23
CA ILE A 647 -18.24 16.98 13.97
C ILE A 647 -18.85 16.22 12.78
N ASP A 648 -19.27 14.97 12.97
CA ASP A 648 -20.01 14.20 11.95
C ASP A 648 -21.37 14.86 11.65
N ALA A 649 -22.03 15.46 12.64
CA ALA A 649 -23.24 16.26 12.42
C ALA A 649 -22.93 17.56 11.65
N ARG A 650 -21.87 18.27 12.02
CA ARG A 650 -21.43 19.49 11.31
C ARG A 650 -21.08 19.23 9.85
N VAL A 651 -20.34 18.15 9.56
CA VAL A 651 -20.06 17.69 8.19
C VAL A 651 -21.35 17.31 7.46
N ARG A 652 -22.30 16.69 8.17
CA ARG A 652 -23.61 16.33 7.60
C ARG A 652 -24.44 17.55 7.20
N GLU A 653 -24.49 18.56 8.08
CA GLU A 653 -25.28 19.78 7.92
C GLU A 653 -24.71 20.74 6.87
N THR A 654 -23.40 20.68 6.63
CA THR A 654 -22.70 21.48 5.64
C THR A 654 -22.41 20.66 4.37
N TYR A 655 -21.27 19.95 4.34
CA TYR A 655 -20.73 19.31 3.15
C TYR A 655 -21.66 18.25 2.55
N VAL A 656 -22.19 17.33 3.38
CA VAL A 656 -23.06 16.24 2.89
C VAL A 656 -24.38 16.77 2.38
N LYS A 657 -24.97 17.78 3.06
CA LYS A 657 -26.24 18.40 2.66
C LYS A 657 -26.10 19.15 1.34
N ALA A 658 -24.99 19.84 1.12
CA ALA A 658 -24.72 20.59 -0.10
C ALA A 658 -24.30 19.71 -1.29
N SER A 659 -23.83 18.48 -1.03
CA SER A 659 -23.38 17.57 -2.09
C SER A 659 -24.53 16.97 -2.91
N THR A 660 -24.38 16.96 -4.24
CA THR A 660 -25.29 16.34 -5.20
C THR A 660 -24.95 14.87 -5.49
N ALA A 661 -23.79 14.40 -5.01
CA ALA A 661 -23.33 13.03 -5.20
C ALA A 661 -24.26 11.99 -4.56
N SER A 662 -24.41 10.83 -5.21
CA SER A 662 -25.19 9.72 -4.65
C SER A 662 -24.49 9.03 -3.48
N ASN A 663 -23.17 8.87 -3.59
CA ASN A 663 -22.33 8.27 -2.58
C ASN A 663 -21.47 9.37 -1.95
N ARG A 664 -21.65 9.55 -0.65
CA ARG A 664 -21.03 10.62 0.15
C ARG A 664 -20.10 10.07 1.22
N ASN A 665 -19.78 8.77 1.18
CA ASN A 665 -18.94 8.13 2.19
C ASN A 665 -17.53 8.74 2.27
N ALA A 666 -17.01 9.28 1.16
CA ALA A 666 -15.71 9.95 1.17
C ALA A 666 -15.68 11.18 2.09
N LEU A 667 -16.83 11.81 2.37
CA LEU A 667 -16.93 12.94 3.32
C LEU A 667 -16.79 12.52 4.79
N SER A 668 -16.78 11.21 5.10
CA SER A 668 -16.52 10.74 6.47
C SER A 668 -15.04 10.52 6.79
N ASP A 669 -14.15 10.80 5.84
CA ASP A 669 -12.69 10.75 6.05
C ASP A 669 -12.29 11.76 7.14
N VAL A 670 -11.26 11.43 7.92
CA VAL A 670 -10.85 12.18 9.10
C VAL A 670 -10.35 13.58 8.73
N TYR A 671 -9.57 13.73 7.65
CA TYR A 671 -9.08 15.05 7.23
C TYR A 671 -10.22 16.04 6.89
N VAL A 672 -11.37 15.54 6.41
CA VAL A 672 -12.57 16.36 6.14
C VAL A 672 -13.14 16.93 7.44
N LYS A 673 -13.12 16.12 8.51
CA LYS A 673 -13.53 16.53 9.85
C LYS A 673 -12.60 17.61 10.39
N PHE A 674 -11.28 17.50 10.18
CA PHE A 674 -10.31 18.53 10.56
C PHE A 674 -10.53 19.86 9.83
N PHE A 675 -10.82 19.86 8.52
CA PHE A 675 -11.19 21.09 7.81
C PHE A 675 -12.45 21.73 8.40
N ARG A 676 -13.51 20.93 8.63
CA ARG A 676 -14.75 21.42 9.22
C ARG A 676 -14.53 21.96 10.64
N TRP A 677 -13.75 21.24 11.44
CA TRP A 677 -13.43 21.61 12.81
C TRP A 677 -12.60 22.89 12.86
N ALA A 678 -11.58 23.03 12.02
CA ALA A 678 -10.74 24.22 11.96
C ALA A 678 -11.54 25.47 11.54
N ALA A 679 -12.42 25.32 10.54
CA ALA A 679 -13.31 26.40 10.11
C ALA A 679 -14.29 26.80 11.22
N ASP A 680 -14.83 25.84 11.98
CA ASP A 680 -15.70 26.10 13.13
C ASP A 680 -14.92 26.69 14.32
N ARG A 681 -13.66 26.29 14.55
CA ARG A 681 -12.77 26.80 15.62
C ARG A 681 -12.42 28.27 15.43
N LEU A 682 -12.24 28.71 14.18
CA LEU A 682 -12.09 30.13 13.85
C LEU A 682 -13.40 30.92 14.05
N GLY A 683 -14.56 30.27 13.99
CA GLY A 683 -15.88 30.91 14.14
C GLY A 683 -16.16 31.82 12.94
N ASN A 684 -16.37 33.11 13.17
CA ASN A 684 -16.48 34.16 12.13
C ASN A 684 -15.27 35.11 12.13
N ARG A 685 -14.22 34.81 12.90
CA ARG A 685 -13.06 35.69 13.08
C ARG A 685 -12.07 35.56 11.92
N ASP A 686 -11.30 36.63 11.73
CA ASP A 686 -10.16 36.65 10.83
C ASP A 686 -9.12 35.61 11.24
N GLY A 687 -8.57 34.90 10.26
CA GLY A 687 -7.61 33.83 10.54
C GLY A 687 -7.22 32.99 9.34
N VAL A 688 -6.36 32.02 9.59
CA VAL A 688 -5.75 31.14 8.58
C VAL A 688 -5.87 29.67 9.00
N VAL A 689 -6.27 28.82 8.07
CA VAL A 689 -6.18 27.35 8.19
C VAL A 689 -5.19 26.84 7.16
N CYS A 690 -4.08 26.23 7.59
CA CYS A 690 -3.02 25.71 6.73
C CYS A 690 -2.82 24.21 6.99
N LEU A 691 -3.35 23.35 6.13
CA LEU A 691 -3.29 21.90 6.33
C LEU A 691 -2.67 21.19 5.13
N VAL A 692 -1.79 20.22 5.38
CA VAL A 692 -1.35 19.25 4.37
C VAL A 692 -2.21 18.00 4.47
N THR A 693 -2.95 17.68 3.41
CA THR A 693 -4.00 16.65 3.45
C THR A 693 -4.09 15.82 2.18
N ASN A 694 -4.91 14.76 2.21
CA ASN A 694 -5.34 14.06 1.01
C ASN A 694 -6.01 15.03 0.02
N ASN A 695 -5.51 15.11 -1.22
CA ASN A 695 -6.00 16.07 -2.22
C ASN A 695 -7.30 15.65 -2.93
N SER A 696 -7.93 14.54 -2.53
CA SER A 696 -9.12 14.00 -3.20
C SER A 696 -10.29 14.97 -3.30
N PHE A 697 -10.44 15.90 -2.36
CA PHE A 697 -11.53 16.88 -2.37
C PHE A 697 -11.48 17.87 -3.53
N VAL A 698 -10.31 18.05 -4.17
CA VAL A 698 -10.15 18.96 -5.31
C VAL A 698 -10.94 18.48 -6.53
N ASP A 699 -10.94 17.18 -6.80
CA ASP A 699 -11.47 16.64 -8.06
C ASP A 699 -12.62 15.63 -7.90
N GLN A 700 -12.71 14.91 -6.78
CA GLN A 700 -13.70 13.86 -6.61
C GLN A 700 -15.14 14.39 -6.47
N ILE A 701 -16.08 13.63 -7.01
CA ILE A 701 -17.50 14.01 -7.13
C ILE A 701 -18.17 14.22 -5.77
N ALA A 702 -17.84 13.42 -4.76
CA ALA A 702 -18.46 13.50 -3.43
C ALA A 702 -18.16 14.79 -2.65
N PHE A 703 -17.19 15.58 -3.10
CA PHE A 703 -16.70 16.76 -2.39
C PHE A 703 -17.19 18.09 -2.97
N ASP A 704 -18.13 18.06 -3.91
CA ASP A 704 -18.78 19.26 -4.45
C ASP A 704 -19.37 20.16 -3.33
N GLY A 705 -20.02 19.56 -2.34
CA GLY A 705 -20.50 20.28 -1.15
C GLY A 705 -19.37 20.85 -0.28
N MET A 706 -18.25 20.13 -0.11
CA MET A 706 -17.10 20.62 0.64
C MET A 706 -16.43 21.79 -0.08
N ARG A 707 -16.19 21.68 -1.38
CA ARG A 707 -15.61 22.75 -2.22
C ARG A 707 -16.46 24.01 -2.19
N LYS A 708 -17.79 23.86 -2.27
CA LYS A 708 -18.73 24.98 -2.10
C LYS A 708 -18.55 25.67 -0.76
N HIS A 709 -18.55 24.91 0.34
CA HIS A 709 -18.44 25.49 1.68
C HIS A 709 -17.06 26.09 1.97
N LEU A 710 -15.97 25.52 1.46
CA LEU A 710 -14.64 26.13 1.61
C LEU A 710 -14.60 27.54 1.00
N LEU A 711 -15.21 27.74 -0.17
CA LEU A 711 -15.32 29.06 -0.79
C LEU A 711 -16.33 29.99 -0.09
N GLN A 712 -17.28 29.45 0.67
CA GLN A 712 -18.20 30.25 1.47
C GLN A 712 -17.56 30.72 2.78
N ASP A 713 -16.82 29.82 3.43
CA ASP A 713 -16.24 29.99 4.76
C ASP A 713 -14.95 30.81 4.74
N PHE A 714 -14.25 30.85 3.60
CA PHE A 714 -12.97 31.54 3.42
C PHE A 714 -13.03 32.51 2.24
N THR A 715 -12.25 33.59 2.33
CA THR A 715 -12.17 34.62 1.28
C THR A 715 -11.07 34.29 0.28
N GLN A 716 -9.96 33.70 0.71
CA GLN A 716 -8.93 33.23 -0.22
C GLN A 716 -8.57 31.77 0.06
N LEU A 717 -8.46 30.98 -0.99
CA LEU A 717 -8.01 29.59 -0.92
C LEU A 717 -6.80 29.41 -1.83
N TYR A 718 -5.69 28.97 -1.26
CA TYR A 718 -4.51 28.52 -1.99
C TYR A 718 -4.42 27.01 -1.87
N HIS A 719 -4.39 26.29 -2.99
CA HIS A 719 -4.23 24.85 -2.99
C HIS A 719 -3.07 24.41 -3.89
N LEU A 720 -2.02 23.89 -3.25
CA LEU A 720 -0.85 23.32 -3.91
C LEU A 720 -1.00 21.80 -3.97
N ASP A 721 -1.32 21.29 -5.16
CA ASP A 721 -1.48 19.87 -5.45
C ASP A 721 -0.13 19.20 -5.70
N LEU A 722 0.32 18.35 -4.76
CA LEU A 722 1.59 17.61 -4.82
C LEU A 722 1.46 16.27 -5.56
N HIS A 723 0.30 15.93 -6.13
CA HIS A 723 0.07 14.66 -6.83
C HIS A 723 0.41 13.43 -5.95
N GLY A 724 0.96 12.36 -6.53
CA GLY A 724 1.41 11.17 -5.80
C GLY A 724 0.35 10.09 -5.59
N ASN A 725 -0.78 10.16 -6.30
CA ASN A 725 -1.84 9.16 -6.22
C ASN A 725 -1.57 7.95 -7.13
N VAL A 726 -0.83 6.97 -6.62
CA VAL A 726 -0.50 5.72 -7.30
C VAL A 726 -1.76 4.92 -7.69
N ARG A 727 -2.84 5.05 -6.91
CA ARG A 727 -4.11 4.38 -7.21
C ARG A 727 -4.82 4.95 -8.43
N LYS A 728 -4.54 6.21 -8.82
CA LYS A 728 -5.08 6.84 -10.04
C LYS A 728 -4.24 6.49 -11.27
N ASN A 729 -2.93 6.37 -11.11
CA ASN A 729 -2.02 6.11 -12.21
C ASN A 729 -1.05 4.95 -11.87
N PRO A 730 -1.35 3.71 -12.29
CA PRO A 730 -0.52 2.55 -12.00
C PRO A 730 0.83 2.55 -12.75
N LYS A 731 1.07 3.50 -13.67
CA LYS A 731 2.41 3.73 -14.23
C LYS A 731 3.38 4.35 -13.20
N LEU A 732 2.84 4.99 -12.16
CA LEU A 732 3.62 5.42 -11.00
C LEU A 732 3.95 4.17 -10.17
N SER A 733 5.23 3.80 -10.10
CA SER A 733 5.66 2.60 -9.38
C SER A 733 5.99 2.89 -7.92
N GLY A 734 5.39 2.12 -7.01
CA GLY A 734 5.68 2.14 -5.58
C GLY A 734 5.34 3.49 -4.92
N THR A 735 6.06 3.83 -3.86
CA THR A 735 5.81 5.00 -3.00
C THR A 735 6.68 6.21 -3.35
N THR A 736 7.50 6.10 -4.40
CA THR A 736 8.59 7.04 -4.75
C THR A 736 8.13 8.41 -5.27
N HIS A 737 6.88 8.51 -5.74
CA HIS A 737 6.30 9.73 -6.31
C HIS A 737 5.44 10.50 -5.32
N ASN A 738 5.26 9.97 -4.10
CA ASN A 738 4.49 10.60 -3.05
C ASN A 738 5.44 11.19 -1.98
N VAL A 739 5.16 12.41 -1.51
CA VAL A 739 6.02 13.11 -0.53
C VAL A 739 6.12 12.38 0.82
N PHE A 740 5.08 11.64 1.19
CA PHE A 740 4.99 10.85 2.42
C PHE A 740 5.25 9.36 2.20
N GLY A 741 5.53 8.93 0.97
CA GLY A 741 5.68 7.51 0.66
C GLY A 741 4.37 6.72 0.75
N ILE A 742 3.20 7.35 0.58
CA ILE A 742 1.88 6.70 0.58
C ILE A 742 1.29 6.61 -0.84
N GLN A 743 0.14 5.94 -1.00
CA GLN A 743 -0.49 5.69 -2.31
C GLN A 743 -1.61 6.66 -2.70
N VAL A 744 -2.01 7.55 -1.80
CA VAL A 744 -3.04 8.58 -2.04
C VAL A 744 -2.40 9.92 -2.41
N GLY A 745 -3.10 10.75 -3.18
CA GLY A 745 -2.58 12.07 -3.53
C GLY A 745 -2.58 13.02 -2.34
N VAL A 746 -1.64 13.97 -2.31
CA VAL A 746 -1.43 14.90 -1.20
C VAL A 746 -1.43 16.33 -1.73
N GLY A 747 -1.92 17.28 -0.95
CA GLY A 747 -1.83 18.70 -1.27
C GLY A 747 -1.81 19.58 -0.02
N ILE A 748 -1.22 20.77 -0.15
CA ILE A 748 -1.16 21.80 0.91
C ILE A 748 -2.27 22.81 0.63
N THR A 749 -3.13 23.06 1.60
CA THR A 749 -4.23 24.03 1.49
C THR A 749 -4.07 25.12 2.52
N ILE A 750 -4.00 26.37 2.07
CA ILE A 750 -3.99 27.57 2.92
C ILE A 750 -5.29 28.32 2.66
N ALA A 751 -6.18 28.31 3.64
CA ALA A 751 -7.49 28.92 3.59
C ALA A 751 -7.53 30.14 4.52
N VAL A 752 -7.80 31.31 3.94
CA VAL A 752 -7.72 32.60 4.63
C VAL A 752 -9.12 33.18 4.76
N ARG A 753 -9.48 33.61 5.97
CA ARG A 753 -10.65 34.43 6.20
C ARG A 753 -10.20 35.83 6.61
N SER A 754 -10.58 36.82 5.82
CA SER A 754 -10.23 38.22 6.06
C SER A 754 -11.45 39.11 5.93
N SER A 755 -11.74 39.88 6.97
CA SER A 755 -12.74 40.95 6.97
C SER A 755 -12.34 42.12 6.07
N LYS A 756 -11.03 42.31 5.82
CA LYS A 756 -10.50 43.35 4.92
C LYS A 756 -10.68 43.00 3.45
N ASN A 757 -10.54 41.71 3.10
CA ASN A 757 -10.66 41.23 1.73
C ASN A 757 -11.87 40.31 1.60
N VAL A 758 -12.99 40.88 1.13
CA VAL A 758 -14.26 40.18 0.95
C VAL A 758 -14.38 39.43 -0.39
N ALA A 759 -13.42 39.63 -1.31
CA ALA A 759 -13.39 38.90 -2.56
C ALA A 759 -13.11 37.43 -2.29
N ARG A 760 -13.82 36.55 -3.02
CA ARG A 760 -13.63 35.10 -2.94
C ARG A 760 -12.77 34.64 -4.10
N THR A 761 -11.54 34.23 -3.82
CA THR A 761 -10.58 33.83 -4.84
C THR A 761 -10.01 32.44 -4.56
N LEU A 762 -9.86 31.64 -5.62
CA LEU A 762 -9.28 30.30 -5.58
C LEU A 762 -8.01 30.26 -6.42
N TYR A 763 -6.88 30.06 -5.76
CA TYR A 763 -5.57 29.89 -6.36
C TYR A 763 -5.18 28.43 -6.33
N TYR A 764 -4.74 27.92 -7.47
CA TYR A 764 -4.37 26.52 -7.66
C TYR A 764 -3.01 26.40 -8.33
N TYR A 765 -2.19 25.50 -7.82
CA TYR A 765 -0.95 25.10 -8.47
C TYR A 765 -0.82 23.59 -8.36
N ARG A 766 -0.29 22.96 -9.41
CA ARG A 766 -0.13 21.51 -9.48
C ARG A 766 1.28 21.19 -9.98
N VAL A 767 2.03 20.43 -9.19
CA VAL A 767 3.33 19.92 -9.62
C VAL A 767 3.17 18.88 -10.74
N PRO A 768 4.16 18.70 -11.63
CA PRO A 768 4.10 17.64 -12.64
C PRO A 768 3.85 16.24 -12.05
N GLU A 769 3.00 15.45 -12.72
CA GLU A 769 2.52 14.16 -12.21
C GLU A 769 3.66 13.13 -12.03
N ASN A 770 4.66 13.16 -12.91
CA ASN A 770 5.79 12.25 -12.96
C ASN A 770 6.94 12.61 -11.99
N TRP A 771 6.86 13.74 -11.27
CA TRP A 771 7.88 14.11 -10.31
C TRP A 771 7.96 13.11 -9.14
N ARG A 772 9.18 12.79 -8.76
CA ARG A 772 9.52 12.01 -7.56
C ARG A 772 9.43 12.88 -6.31
N LYS A 773 9.42 12.23 -5.14
CA LYS A 773 9.45 12.90 -3.83
C LYS A 773 10.50 14.01 -3.75
N THR A 774 11.73 13.73 -4.18
CA THR A 774 12.86 14.68 -4.09
C THR A 774 12.65 15.96 -4.91
N GLU A 775 12.08 15.83 -6.11
CA GLU A 775 11.82 16.97 -7.00
C GLU A 775 10.71 17.87 -6.43
N LYS A 776 9.66 17.25 -5.87
CA LYS A 776 8.57 17.98 -5.21
C LYS A 776 9.05 18.77 -3.99
N LEU A 777 9.86 18.14 -3.13
CA LEU A 777 10.41 18.80 -1.94
C LEU A 777 11.39 19.92 -2.32
N ALA A 778 12.21 19.71 -3.36
CA ALA A 778 13.09 20.76 -3.89
C ALA A 778 12.31 21.98 -4.39
N ASN A 779 11.21 21.76 -5.12
CA ASN A 779 10.36 22.85 -5.60
C ASN A 779 9.71 23.65 -4.45
N LEU A 780 9.24 22.99 -3.39
CA LEU A 780 8.74 23.70 -2.21
C LEU A 780 9.82 24.58 -1.58
N LYS A 781 11.05 24.08 -1.49
CA LYS A 781 12.20 24.84 -0.97
C LYS A 781 12.56 26.03 -1.86
N GLU A 782 12.50 25.86 -3.18
CA GLU A 782 12.76 26.93 -4.16
C GLU A 782 11.71 28.03 -4.08
N ASN A 783 10.43 27.67 -4.03
CA ASN A 783 9.32 28.63 -3.92
C ASN A 783 9.29 29.35 -2.57
N ARG A 784 9.82 28.71 -1.51
CA ARG A 784 9.84 29.14 -0.10
C ARG A 784 8.47 29.29 0.56
N ASN A 785 7.57 30.06 -0.03
CA ASN A 785 6.23 30.33 0.47
C ASN A 785 5.24 30.60 -0.69
N ILE A 786 3.99 30.95 -0.37
CA ILE A 786 2.95 31.24 -1.38
C ILE A 786 3.31 32.34 -2.39
N ALA A 787 4.18 33.30 -2.06
CA ALA A 787 4.53 34.38 -2.98
C ALA A 787 5.47 33.92 -4.12
N GLY A 788 6.21 32.83 -3.90
CA GLY A 788 7.08 32.23 -4.92
C GLY A 788 6.40 31.18 -5.80
N VAL A 789 5.09 30.95 -5.64
CA VAL A 789 4.33 29.98 -6.44
C VAL A 789 3.58 30.69 -7.56
N ASP A 790 3.71 30.18 -8.78
CA ASP A 790 2.98 30.68 -9.95
C ASP A 790 1.53 30.17 -9.97
N TRP A 791 0.67 30.86 -9.24
CA TRP A 791 -0.73 30.46 -9.06
C TRP A 791 -1.59 30.64 -10.32
N LEU A 792 -2.39 29.62 -10.61
CA LEU A 792 -3.53 29.73 -11.52
C LEU A 792 -4.78 30.11 -10.72
N GLU A 793 -5.41 31.23 -11.07
CA GLU A 793 -6.73 31.55 -10.53
C GLU A 793 -7.80 30.70 -11.22
N LEU A 794 -8.60 29.98 -10.42
CA LEU A 794 -9.66 29.11 -10.91
C LEU A 794 -11.04 29.70 -10.64
N GLN A 795 -11.93 29.56 -11.60
CA GLN A 795 -13.35 29.88 -11.48
C GLN A 795 -14.17 28.58 -11.45
N PRO A 796 -14.74 28.22 -10.28
CA PRO A 796 -15.57 27.03 -10.18
C PRO A 796 -16.81 27.09 -11.08
N ASP A 797 -17.21 25.95 -11.63
CA ASP A 797 -18.47 25.86 -12.39
C ASP A 797 -19.71 25.89 -11.48
N ILE A 798 -20.91 25.90 -12.08
CA ILE A 798 -22.20 25.85 -11.37
C ILE A 798 -22.37 24.59 -10.49
N ASN A 799 -21.61 23.53 -10.77
CA ASN A 799 -21.60 22.28 -10.00
C ASN A 799 -20.53 22.27 -8.90
N ASN A 800 -19.86 23.41 -8.67
CA ASN A 800 -18.76 23.56 -7.71
C ASN A 800 -17.57 22.66 -8.05
N THR A 801 -17.30 22.42 -9.33
CA THR A 801 -16.08 21.81 -9.84
C THR A 801 -14.99 22.87 -9.93
N TRP A 802 -13.84 22.66 -9.27
CA TRP A 802 -12.72 23.59 -9.35
C TRP A 802 -11.90 23.42 -10.63
N ILE A 803 -11.55 22.19 -11.00
CA ILE A 803 -10.78 21.90 -12.20
C ILE A 803 -11.73 21.74 -13.38
N THR A 804 -11.92 22.82 -14.15
CA THR A 804 -12.84 22.89 -15.29
C THR A 804 -12.14 22.78 -16.65
N GLN A 805 -10.80 22.80 -16.69
CA GLN A 805 -10.04 22.62 -17.92
C GLN A 805 -10.42 21.29 -18.60
N GLY A 806 -10.70 21.34 -19.90
CA GLY A 806 -11.16 20.19 -20.69
C GLY A 806 -12.65 19.87 -20.58
N LEU A 807 -13.42 20.61 -19.76
CA LEU A 807 -14.88 20.49 -19.75
C LEU A 807 -15.52 21.33 -20.85
N HIS A 808 -16.36 20.67 -21.64
CA HIS A 808 -17.13 21.25 -22.73
C HIS A 808 -18.56 21.53 -22.28
N ALA A 809 -19.03 22.78 -22.36
CA ALA A 809 -20.33 23.19 -21.84
C ALA A 809 -21.49 22.63 -22.68
N GLU A 810 -21.30 22.59 -24.00
CA GLU A 810 -22.21 22.04 -25.00
C GLU A 810 -22.58 20.58 -24.74
N PHE A 811 -21.70 19.81 -24.09
CA PHE A 811 -21.96 18.42 -23.72
C PHE A 811 -23.28 18.24 -22.96
N THR A 812 -23.63 19.20 -22.09
CA THR A 812 -24.86 19.14 -21.30
C THR A 812 -26.12 19.52 -22.08
N SER A 813 -25.98 20.06 -23.30
CA SER A 813 -27.09 20.39 -24.21
C SER A 813 -27.60 19.17 -25.00
N PHE A 814 -26.79 18.12 -25.11
CA PHE A 814 -27.13 16.87 -25.78
C PHE A 814 -28.17 16.04 -24.99
N LEU A 815 -28.60 14.91 -25.54
CA LEU A 815 -29.62 14.06 -24.92
C LEU A 815 -29.00 13.20 -23.81
N PRO A 816 -29.38 13.33 -22.52
CA PRO A 816 -28.80 12.51 -21.47
C PRO A 816 -29.18 11.03 -21.66
N VAL A 817 -28.20 10.13 -21.53
CA VAL A 817 -28.47 8.68 -21.62
C VAL A 817 -29.40 8.23 -20.48
N GLY A 818 -29.19 8.74 -19.27
CA GLY A 818 -30.03 8.44 -18.11
C GLY A 818 -29.95 9.53 -17.05
N THR A 819 -31.06 9.82 -16.38
CA THR A 819 -31.10 10.73 -15.22
C THR A 819 -31.73 10.07 -13.99
N LYS A 820 -31.38 10.55 -12.80
CA LYS A 820 -31.92 9.99 -11.54
C LYS A 820 -33.39 10.31 -11.39
N GLU A 821 -33.78 11.49 -11.82
CA GLU A 821 -35.14 12.03 -11.80
C GLU A 821 -36.05 11.17 -12.69
N ALA A 822 -35.58 10.83 -13.89
CA ALA A 822 -36.28 9.89 -14.75
C ALA A 822 -36.40 8.50 -14.11
N LYS A 823 -35.33 8.00 -13.50
CA LYS A 823 -35.32 6.68 -12.85
C LYS A 823 -36.25 6.59 -11.63
N SER A 824 -36.46 7.68 -10.90
CA SER A 824 -37.26 7.70 -9.66
C SER A 824 -38.75 7.98 -9.86
N ALA A 825 -39.15 8.58 -10.99
CA ALA A 825 -40.55 8.94 -11.24
C ALA A 825 -41.47 7.71 -11.35
N GLN A 826 -42.51 7.66 -10.51
CA GLN A 826 -43.40 6.51 -10.29
C GLN A 826 -44.53 6.32 -11.33
N SER A 827 -44.88 7.31 -12.16
CA SER A 827 -45.88 7.15 -13.24
C SER A 827 -45.70 8.20 -14.36
N ILE A 828 -46.23 7.88 -15.55
CA ILE A 828 -46.19 8.67 -16.80
C ILE A 828 -47.16 9.89 -16.77
N GLY A 829 -47.94 10.08 -15.70
CA GLY A 829 -48.90 11.17 -15.59
C GLY A 829 -48.29 12.50 -15.14
N GLY A 830 -47.48 13.13 -15.99
CA GLY A 830 -47.05 14.53 -15.86
C GLY A 830 -45.55 14.79 -15.84
N PHE A 831 -44.71 13.77 -15.66
CA PHE A 831 -43.25 13.88 -15.80
C PHE A 831 -42.80 13.22 -17.10
N GLU A 832 -42.66 14.02 -18.16
CA GLU A 832 -42.01 13.58 -19.39
C GLU A 832 -40.51 13.41 -19.11
N ALA A 833 -40.04 12.17 -19.08
CA ALA A 833 -38.65 11.87 -18.80
C ALA A 833 -37.77 12.29 -19.99
N LYS A 834 -37.15 13.47 -19.91
CA LYS A 834 -36.22 14.01 -20.91
C LYS A 834 -34.87 13.30 -20.89
N THR A 835 -34.85 12.00 -21.20
CA THR A 835 -33.67 11.13 -21.20
C THR A 835 -33.87 9.99 -22.19
N ILE A 836 -32.79 9.39 -22.69
CA ILE A 836 -32.88 8.25 -23.61
C ILE A 836 -33.45 7.01 -22.90
N PHE A 837 -32.83 6.57 -21.80
CA PHE A 837 -33.26 5.38 -21.06
C PHE A 837 -33.99 5.74 -19.77
N LYS A 838 -35.18 5.15 -19.56
CA LYS A 838 -35.97 5.35 -18.34
C LYS A 838 -35.32 4.71 -17.11
N LEU A 839 -34.87 3.47 -17.24
CA LEU A 839 -34.20 2.69 -16.19
C LEU A 839 -32.74 2.47 -16.56
N TYR A 840 -31.87 2.52 -15.56
CA TYR A 840 -30.50 2.02 -15.66
C TYR A 840 -30.08 1.45 -14.31
N SER A 841 -29.06 0.60 -14.29
CA SER A 841 -28.57 -0.05 -13.08
C SER A 841 -27.09 0.18 -12.89
N GLN A 842 -26.61 0.13 -11.65
CA GLN A 842 -25.20 -0.19 -11.46
C GLN A 842 -24.98 -1.69 -11.74
N GLY A 843 -23.76 -2.07 -12.13
CA GLY A 843 -23.33 -3.47 -12.13
C GLY A 843 -23.51 -4.11 -10.74
N ILE A 844 -23.66 -5.43 -10.70
CA ILE A 844 -23.88 -6.14 -9.43
C ILE A 844 -22.62 -6.13 -8.55
N GLN A 845 -22.83 -6.07 -7.23
CA GLN A 845 -21.76 -6.13 -6.24
C GLN A 845 -22.07 -7.25 -5.24
N THR A 846 -21.28 -8.31 -5.22
CA THR A 846 -21.48 -9.36 -4.21
C THR A 846 -20.86 -8.95 -2.86
N GLY A 847 -19.72 -8.24 -2.91
CA GLY A 847 -18.88 -7.95 -1.74
C GLY A 847 -18.04 -9.15 -1.28
N ARG A 848 -18.08 -10.26 -2.04
CA ARG A 848 -17.53 -11.57 -1.66
C ARG A 848 -17.27 -12.44 -2.89
N ASP A 849 -16.65 -11.88 -3.91
CA ASP A 849 -16.60 -12.49 -5.24
C ASP A 849 -16.00 -13.91 -5.23
N ASN A 850 -14.95 -14.16 -4.45
CA ASN A 850 -14.35 -15.50 -4.29
C ASN A 850 -15.36 -16.58 -3.85
N TRP A 851 -16.39 -16.19 -3.09
CA TRP A 851 -17.45 -17.09 -2.62
C TRP A 851 -18.60 -17.22 -3.61
N MET A 852 -18.96 -16.13 -4.30
CA MET A 852 -20.20 -16.03 -5.10
C MET A 852 -19.97 -16.08 -6.61
N TYR A 853 -18.73 -16.17 -7.06
CA TYR A 853 -18.37 -16.48 -8.45
C TYR A 853 -17.49 -17.73 -8.55
N ASP A 854 -17.61 -18.44 -9.65
CA ASP A 854 -16.66 -19.48 -10.07
C ASP A 854 -16.82 -19.81 -11.56
N PHE A 855 -15.73 -20.19 -12.24
CA PHE A 855 -15.80 -20.78 -13.58
C PHE A 855 -16.54 -22.13 -13.59
N ASN A 856 -16.51 -22.87 -12.49
CA ASN A 856 -17.14 -24.18 -12.33
C ASN A 856 -18.41 -24.10 -11.46
N VAL A 857 -19.53 -24.55 -12.01
CA VAL A 857 -20.86 -24.53 -11.35
C VAL A 857 -20.88 -25.35 -10.05
N ARG A 858 -20.21 -26.51 -10.01
CA ARG A 858 -20.21 -27.38 -8.82
C ARG A 858 -19.43 -26.75 -7.67
N ARG A 859 -18.22 -26.23 -7.95
CA ARG A 859 -17.44 -25.50 -6.95
C ARG A 859 -18.19 -24.28 -6.41
N LEU A 860 -18.89 -23.54 -7.27
CA LEU A 860 -19.74 -22.43 -6.82
C LEU A 860 -20.85 -22.90 -5.87
N ALA A 861 -21.56 -23.97 -6.23
CA ALA A 861 -22.61 -24.54 -5.39
C ALA A 861 -22.08 -24.96 -4.01
N ASP A 862 -20.92 -25.62 -3.96
CA ASP A 862 -20.28 -26.07 -2.72
C ASP A 862 -19.84 -24.87 -1.85
N LYS A 863 -19.22 -23.84 -2.45
CA LYS A 863 -18.82 -22.61 -1.74
C LYS A 863 -20.03 -21.86 -1.19
N ALA A 864 -21.05 -21.64 -2.02
CA ALA A 864 -22.26 -20.93 -1.62
C ALA A 864 -22.98 -21.66 -0.48
N SER A 865 -23.13 -22.98 -0.58
CA SER A 865 -23.79 -23.79 0.46
C SER A 865 -23.08 -23.70 1.81
N ARG A 866 -21.74 -23.90 1.84
CA ARG A 866 -20.95 -23.80 3.08
C ARG A 866 -21.01 -22.41 3.73
N MET A 867 -20.99 -21.35 2.93
CA MET A 867 -21.11 -19.99 3.46
C MET A 867 -22.52 -19.71 4.00
N ILE A 868 -23.57 -20.19 3.31
CA ILE A 868 -24.97 -20.08 3.76
C ILE A 868 -25.17 -20.80 5.09
N GLU A 869 -24.61 -22.00 5.23
CA GLU A 869 -24.62 -22.77 6.49
C GLU A 869 -23.97 -21.98 7.62
N THR A 870 -22.75 -21.47 7.39
CA THR A 870 -22.04 -20.63 8.37
C THR A 870 -22.87 -19.41 8.76
N TYR A 871 -23.42 -18.69 7.78
CA TYR A 871 -24.27 -17.53 8.02
C TYR A 871 -25.50 -17.88 8.87
N ASN A 872 -26.18 -18.99 8.58
CA ASN A 872 -27.36 -19.40 9.34
C ASN A 872 -27.03 -19.81 10.78
N VAL A 873 -25.83 -20.39 11.02
CA VAL A 873 -25.32 -20.67 12.36
C VAL A 873 -25.13 -19.36 13.14
N GLU A 874 -24.55 -18.34 12.51
CA GLU A 874 -24.35 -17.02 13.12
C GLU A 874 -25.70 -16.34 13.44
N VAL A 875 -26.70 -16.46 12.54
CA VAL A 875 -28.07 -15.99 12.80
C VAL A 875 -28.69 -16.72 13.99
N ALA A 876 -28.50 -18.04 14.10
CA ALA A 876 -28.98 -18.80 15.25
C ALA A 876 -28.30 -18.35 16.55
N ARG A 877 -26.97 -18.19 16.55
CA ARG A 877 -26.21 -17.68 17.70
C ARG A 877 -26.70 -16.28 18.11
N TRP A 878 -26.99 -15.42 17.13
CA TRP A 878 -27.48 -14.05 17.37
C TRP A 878 -28.82 -14.02 18.10
N ILE A 879 -29.73 -14.92 17.70
CA ILE A 879 -31.05 -15.06 18.33
C ILE A 879 -30.91 -15.60 19.77
N ILE A 880 -30.09 -16.65 19.96
CA ILE A 880 -29.90 -17.29 21.27
C ILE A 880 -29.27 -16.34 22.30
N ASN A 881 -28.34 -15.48 21.88
CA ASN A 881 -27.65 -14.54 22.78
C ASN A 881 -28.39 -13.22 22.99
N GLY A 882 -29.69 -13.15 22.66
CA GLY A 882 -30.51 -11.98 22.98
C GLY A 882 -30.16 -10.72 22.20
N GLN A 883 -29.56 -10.82 21.02
CA GLN A 883 -29.21 -9.69 20.13
C GLN A 883 -28.31 -8.64 20.83
N PRO A 884 -27.04 -8.97 21.10
CA PRO A 884 -26.08 -8.02 21.65
C PRO A 884 -26.08 -6.67 20.91
N LYS A 885 -25.78 -5.56 21.60
CA LYS A 885 -25.78 -4.22 20.96
C LYS A 885 -24.73 -4.08 19.86
N ASP A 886 -23.65 -4.85 19.94
CA ASP A 886 -22.53 -4.79 19.02
C ASP A 886 -22.50 -6.02 18.12
N ILE A 887 -22.99 -5.85 16.89
CA ILE A 887 -22.96 -6.90 15.87
C ILE A 887 -21.54 -7.16 15.33
N ASP A 888 -20.66 -6.15 15.36
CA ASP A 888 -19.35 -6.22 14.73
C ASP A 888 -18.39 -7.09 15.55
N ASN A 889 -18.42 -6.94 16.88
CA ASN A 889 -17.68 -7.81 17.80
C ASN A 889 -18.35 -9.18 18.03
N PHE A 890 -19.62 -9.32 17.67
CA PHE A 890 -20.34 -10.58 17.82
C PHE A 890 -19.99 -11.61 16.74
N VAL A 891 -19.88 -11.21 15.47
CA VAL A 891 -19.80 -12.15 14.34
C VAL A 891 -18.44 -12.83 14.20
N LEU A 892 -18.43 -14.04 13.65
CA LEU A 892 -17.21 -14.78 13.31
C LEU A 892 -16.42 -14.06 12.20
N SER A 893 -15.17 -13.71 12.47
CA SER A 893 -14.28 -12.98 11.54
C SER A 893 -13.40 -13.87 10.64
N ASP A 894 -13.66 -15.17 10.58
CA ASP A 894 -12.91 -16.15 9.77
C ASP A 894 -13.32 -16.15 8.29
N GLU A 895 -12.49 -15.53 7.43
CA GLU A 895 -12.72 -15.44 5.97
C GLU A 895 -12.67 -16.79 5.24
N THR A 896 -12.15 -17.85 5.85
CA THR A 896 -12.20 -19.21 5.28
C THR A 896 -13.59 -19.83 5.36
N LYS A 897 -14.49 -19.22 6.16
CA LYS A 897 -15.88 -19.67 6.35
C LYS A 897 -16.90 -18.65 5.88
N ILE A 898 -16.66 -17.35 6.13
CA ILE A 898 -17.62 -16.30 5.81
C ILE A 898 -16.94 -14.95 5.53
N LYS A 899 -17.38 -14.31 4.44
CA LYS A 899 -17.00 -12.93 4.12
C LYS A 899 -18.17 -11.97 4.33
N TRP A 900 -18.10 -11.19 5.41
CA TRP A 900 -19.13 -10.25 5.79
C TRP A 900 -19.19 -9.05 4.85
N SER A 901 -20.37 -8.45 4.80
CA SER A 901 -20.56 -7.09 4.31
C SER A 901 -21.64 -6.43 5.18
N SER A 902 -21.68 -5.10 5.22
CA SER A 902 -22.68 -4.39 6.02
C SER A 902 -24.11 -4.87 5.73
N ARG A 903 -24.44 -5.12 4.46
CA ARG A 903 -25.74 -5.66 4.06
C ARG A 903 -26.01 -7.08 4.59
N LEU A 904 -25.01 -7.95 4.64
CA LEU A 904 -25.19 -9.30 5.20
C LEU A 904 -25.40 -9.24 6.72
N LYS A 905 -24.70 -8.33 7.41
CA LYS A 905 -24.92 -8.03 8.83
C LYS A 905 -26.32 -7.44 9.08
N GLU A 906 -26.83 -6.58 8.19
CA GLU A 906 -28.22 -6.10 8.27
C GLU A 906 -29.24 -7.24 8.21
N TYR A 907 -29.06 -8.23 7.32
CA TYR A 907 -29.92 -9.42 7.26
C TYR A 907 -29.82 -10.29 8.52
N LEU A 908 -28.62 -10.44 9.09
CA LEU A 908 -28.41 -11.11 10.37
C LEU A 908 -29.16 -10.39 11.49
N GLY A 909 -29.04 -9.06 11.58
CA GLY A 909 -29.76 -8.24 12.56
C GLY A 909 -31.28 -8.37 12.44
N ARG A 910 -31.78 -8.57 11.21
CA ARG A 910 -33.21 -8.84 10.91
C ARG A 910 -33.61 -10.31 11.05
N LYS A 911 -32.73 -11.18 11.55
CA LYS A 911 -33.00 -12.61 11.80
C LYS A 911 -33.36 -13.38 10.52
N THR A 912 -32.91 -12.89 9.35
CA THR A 912 -33.27 -13.47 8.06
C THR A 912 -32.35 -14.65 7.76
N LYS A 913 -32.90 -15.87 7.69
CA LYS A 913 -32.20 -17.07 7.20
C LYS A 913 -32.34 -17.21 5.69
N THR A 914 -31.46 -18.00 5.08
CA THR A 914 -31.55 -18.37 3.66
C THR A 914 -31.13 -19.81 3.41
N THR A 915 -31.54 -20.39 2.31
CA THR A 915 -31.15 -21.76 1.90
C THR A 915 -30.54 -21.72 0.50
N PHE A 916 -29.61 -22.64 0.24
CA PHE A 916 -29.07 -22.79 -1.09
C PHE A 916 -30.18 -23.17 -2.09
N ASP A 917 -30.09 -22.61 -3.30
CA ASP A 917 -31.03 -22.88 -4.39
C ASP A 917 -30.24 -22.87 -5.71
N PRO A 918 -30.09 -24.02 -6.38
CA PRO A 918 -29.31 -24.10 -7.62
C PRO A 918 -29.88 -23.23 -8.75
N LYS A 919 -31.18 -22.88 -8.73
CA LYS A 919 -31.80 -22.00 -9.73
C LYS A 919 -31.27 -20.55 -9.68
N LYS A 920 -30.63 -20.17 -8.58
CA LYS A 920 -29.98 -18.86 -8.41
C LYS A 920 -28.57 -18.84 -9.00
N ILE A 921 -28.03 -19.96 -9.48
CA ILE A 921 -26.79 -19.95 -10.25
C ILE A 921 -27.10 -19.43 -11.66
N ARG A 922 -26.52 -18.28 -12.00
CA ARG A 922 -26.76 -17.55 -13.25
C ARG A 922 -25.44 -17.26 -13.95
N LYS A 923 -25.48 -16.95 -15.25
CA LYS A 923 -24.30 -16.52 -16.01
C LYS A 923 -24.06 -15.03 -15.79
N SER A 924 -22.80 -14.67 -15.62
CA SER A 924 -22.39 -13.29 -15.41
C SER A 924 -21.15 -12.98 -16.21
N LEU A 925 -21.13 -11.78 -16.80
CA LEU A 925 -19.93 -11.22 -17.41
C LEU A 925 -19.09 -10.60 -16.29
N TYR A 926 -18.13 -11.36 -15.77
CA TYR A 926 -17.33 -10.97 -14.61
C TYR A 926 -16.39 -9.81 -14.95
N ARG A 927 -15.71 -9.92 -16.08
CA ARG A 927 -14.80 -8.96 -16.72
C ARG A 927 -15.02 -9.03 -18.24
N PRO A 928 -14.49 -8.10 -19.05
CA PRO A 928 -14.60 -8.19 -20.51
C PRO A 928 -14.19 -9.56 -21.02
N PHE A 929 -15.05 -10.15 -21.86
CA PHE A 929 -14.82 -11.46 -22.49
C PHE A 929 -14.51 -12.58 -21.49
N THR A 930 -14.97 -12.44 -20.24
CA THR A 930 -14.75 -13.40 -19.15
C THR A 930 -16.08 -13.75 -18.52
N GLN A 931 -16.64 -14.89 -18.95
CA GLN A 931 -17.87 -15.42 -18.37
C GLN A 931 -17.56 -16.27 -17.13
N GLN A 932 -18.29 -16.00 -16.04
CA GLN A 932 -18.30 -16.85 -14.84
C GLN A 932 -19.74 -17.20 -14.44
N ASN A 933 -19.87 -18.20 -13.57
CA ASN A 933 -21.14 -18.47 -12.89
C ASN A 933 -21.21 -17.63 -11.62
N LEU A 934 -22.39 -17.10 -11.34
CA LEU A 934 -22.70 -16.24 -10.20
C LEU A 934 -23.81 -16.90 -9.37
N TYR A 935 -23.67 -16.91 -8.05
CA TYR A 935 -24.80 -17.23 -7.16
C TYR A 935 -25.61 -15.95 -6.87
N PHE A 936 -26.63 -15.70 -7.69
CA PHE A 936 -27.41 -14.46 -7.69
C PHE A 936 -28.56 -14.49 -6.67
N ASP A 937 -28.19 -14.39 -5.39
CA ASP A 937 -29.13 -14.38 -4.27
C ASP A 937 -29.25 -13.02 -3.59
N ARG A 938 -30.45 -12.65 -3.13
CA ARG A 938 -30.76 -11.36 -2.51
C ARG A 938 -30.01 -11.10 -1.19
N ILE A 939 -29.70 -12.15 -0.43
CA ILE A 939 -29.00 -12.05 0.86
C ILE A 939 -27.49 -12.15 0.63
N MET A 940 -27.06 -13.06 -0.25
CA MET A 940 -25.64 -13.27 -0.54
C MET A 940 -25.03 -12.26 -1.53
N THR A 941 -25.85 -11.41 -2.16
CA THR A 941 -25.38 -10.29 -3.00
C THR A 941 -25.52 -8.97 -2.23
N HIS A 942 -24.43 -8.21 -2.06
CA HIS A 942 -24.45 -6.93 -1.37
C HIS A 942 -25.38 -5.89 -2.03
N ARG A 943 -25.31 -5.78 -3.37
CA ARG A 943 -26.20 -4.97 -4.20
C ARG A 943 -26.50 -5.69 -5.53
N GLN A 944 -27.76 -6.04 -5.77
CA GLN A 944 -28.21 -6.62 -7.04
C GLN A 944 -28.51 -5.55 -8.11
N GLY A 945 -28.45 -4.26 -7.77
CA GLY A 945 -28.89 -3.20 -8.66
C GLY A 945 -30.36 -3.37 -9.05
N ALA A 946 -30.70 -2.99 -10.28
CA ALA A 946 -31.99 -3.25 -10.90
C ALA A 946 -32.00 -4.54 -11.74
N PHE A 947 -30.98 -5.41 -11.63
CA PHE A 947 -30.91 -6.64 -12.41
C PHE A 947 -32.10 -7.60 -12.24
N PRO A 948 -32.80 -7.68 -11.08
CA PRO A 948 -34.06 -8.42 -11.01
C PRO A 948 -35.15 -7.92 -11.97
N ARG A 949 -35.06 -6.67 -12.45
CA ARG A 949 -35.97 -6.06 -13.45
C ARG A 949 -35.36 -5.99 -14.85
N ILE A 950 -34.13 -6.47 -15.04
CA ILE A 950 -33.41 -6.50 -16.32
C ILE A 950 -33.27 -7.95 -16.82
N PHE A 951 -32.84 -8.83 -15.93
CA PHE A 951 -32.67 -10.27 -16.15
C PHE A 951 -33.35 -11.10 -15.03
N PRO A 952 -34.68 -10.97 -14.80
CA PRO A 952 -35.40 -11.74 -13.79
C PRO A 952 -35.17 -13.26 -13.93
N ASN A 953 -35.15 -13.77 -15.16
CA ASN A 953 -35.06 -15.21 -15.45
C ASN A 953 -34.24 -15.51 -16.72
N SER A 954 -34.00 -16.79 -17.01
CA SER A 954 -33.20 -17.21 -18.16
C SER A 954 -33.82 -16.94 -19.53
N ASN A 955 -35.11 -16.62 -19.63
CA ASN A 955 -35.69 -16.18 -20.90
C ASN A 955 -35.28 -14.73 -21.19
N SER A 956 -35.35 -13.86 -20.18
CA SER A 956 -34.89 -12.46 -20.33
C SER A 956 -33.41 -12.35 -20.68
N GLU A 957 -32.56 -13.29 -20.22
CA GLU A 957 -31.12 -13.37 -20.60
C GLU A 957 -30.89 -13.68 -22.08
N LYS A 958 -31.86 -14.25 -22.78
CA LYS A 958 -31.74 -14.59 -24.22
C LYS A 958 -32.19 -13.47 -25.14
N GLU A 959 -33.07 -12.59 -24.68
CA GLU A 959 -33.70 -11.56 -25.51
C GLU A 959 -33.27 -10.12 -25.19
N ASN A 960 -32.74 -9.87 -23.99
CA ASN A 960 -32.40 -8.52 -23.55
C ASN A 960 -30.90 -8.24 -23.68
N LEU A 961 -30.58 -7.01 -24.08
CA LEU A 961 -29.23 -6.50 -24.23
C LEU A 961 -29.01 -5.30 -23.32
N VAL A 962 -27.79 -5.16 -22.81
CA VAL A 962 -27.42 -4.13 -21.85
C VAL A 962 -26.12 -3.46 -22.27
N ILE A 963 -26.16 -2.15 -22.50
CA ILE A 963 -24.96 -1.34 -22.73
C ILE A 963 -24.33 -1.01 -21.37
N CYS A 964 -23.09 -1.44 -21.15
CA CYS A 964 -22.30 -1.13 -19.98
C CYS A 964 -21.31 0.00 -20.28
N VAL A 965 -21.33 1.05 -19.46
CA VAL A 965 -20.39 2.18 -19.51
C VAL A 965 -19.78 2.43 -18.13
N PRO A 966 -18.65 3.15 -18.03
CA PRO A 966 -18.09 3.59 -16.75
C PRO A 966 -19.08 4.37 -15.90
N GLY A 967 -18.97 4.20 -14.58
CA GLY A 967 -19.63 5.09 -13.65
C GLY A 967 -18.85 6.40 -13.45
N LEU A 968 -19.47 7.30 -12.71
CA LEU A 968 -18.88 8.60 -12.40
C LEU A 968 -17.56 8.45 -11.63
N GLY A 969 -16.54 9.17 -12.09
CA GLY A 969 -15.20 9.23 -11.53
C GLY A 969 -14.31 8.05 -11.93
N ASP A 970 -14.62 7.36 -13.02
CA ASP A 970 -13.77 6.30 -13.56
C ASP A 970 -12.34 6.81 -13.83
N ARG A 971 -11.36 5.96 -13.49
CA ARG A 971 -9.93 6.27 -13.60
C ARG A 971 -9.24 5.47 -14.69
N LYS A 972 -9.92 4.51 -15.32
CA LYS A 972 -9.35 3.55 -16.26
C LYS A 972 -9.51 3.97 -17.72
N GLY A 973 -10.27 5.02 -17.97
CA GLY A 973 -10.54 5.57 -19.29
C GLY A 973 -11.92 5.15 -19.79
N PHE A 974 -12.55 6.03 -20.57
CA PHE A 974 -13.90 5.77 -21.07
C PHE A 974 -13.91 4.66 -22.13
N GLY A 975 -14.89 3.77 -22.03
CA GLY A 975 -15.20 2.76 -23.03
C GLY A 975 -16.62 2.27 -22.84
N CYS A 976 -17.06 1.32 -23.66
CA CYS A 976 -18.37 0.68 -23.47
C CYS A 976 -18.37 -0.75 -23.99
N LEU A 977 -19.20 -1.61 -23.39
CA LEU A 977 -19.36 -3.00 -23.80
C LEU A 977 -20.82 -3.39 -23.68
N VAL A 978 -21.39 -4.04 -24.69
CA VAL A 978 -22.74 -4.61 -24.62
C VAL A 978 -22.69 -6.04 -24.12
N THR A 979 -23.73 -6.50 -23.41
CA THR A 979 -23.86 -7.90 -23.00
C THR A 979 -25.32 -8.30 -22.83
N ASN A 980 -25.59 -9.60 -22.96
CA ASN A 980 -26.84 -10.26 -22.56
C ASN A 980 -26.73 -10.97 -21.19
N LEU A 981 -25.61 -10.79 -20.48
CA LEU A 981 -25.33 -11.41 -19.18
C LEU A 981 -25.45 -10.40 -18.03
N ILE A 982 -25.59 -10.91 -16.80
CA ILE A 982 -25.54 -10.07 -15.60
C ILE A 982 -24.13 -9.48 -15.48
N ALA A 983 -23.99 -8.16 -15.58
CA ALA A 983 -22.70 -7.46 -15.53
C ALA A 983 -22.31 -7.06 -14.11
N THR A 984 -21.02 -7.21 -13.77
CA THR A 984 -20.49 -6.83 -12.46
C THR A 984 -20.22 -5.33 -12.34
N LEU A 985 -20.15 -4.84 -11.10
CA LEU A 985 -19.85 -3.45 -10.79
C LEU A 985 -18.47 -3.02 -11.31
N ASP A 986 -17.50 -3.93 -11.29
CA ASP A 986 -16.10 -3.70 -11.65
C ASP A 986 -15.70 -4.51 -12.90
N LEU A 987 -16.43 -4.33 -14.00
CA LEU A 987 -16.21 -5.03 -15.29
C LEU A 987 -14.83 -4.67 -15.91
N ALA A 988 -14.78 -3.69 -16.82
CA ALA A 988 -13.52 -3.07 -17.27
C ALA A 988 -13.32 -1.70 -16.61
N PHE A 989 -14.45 -1.11 -16.24
CA PHE A 989 -14.62 0.24 -15.74
C PHE A 989 -14.92 0.19 -14.24
N GLU A 990 -14.78 1.32 -13.57
CA GLU A 990 -15.18 1.48 -12.17
C GLU A 990 -16.67 1.86 -12.09
N LYS A 991 -17.39 1.22 -11.16
CA LYS A 991 -18.80 1.57 -10.85
C LYS A 991 -19.72 1.53 -12.07
N VAL A 992 -19.56 0.50 -12.91
CA VAL A 992 -20.26 0.32 -14.19
C VAL A 992 -21.75 0.69 -14.10
N GLN A 993 -22.24 1.41 -15.10
CA GLN A 993 -23.65 1.71 -15.31
C GLN A 993 -24.17 0.94 -16.53
N CYS A 994 -25.34 0.35 -16.39
CA CYS A 994 -25.93 -0.65 -17.27
C CYS A 994 -27.28 -0.14 -17.78
N PHE A 995 -27.39 0.02 -19.10
CA PHE A 995 -28.54 0.55 -19.81
C PHE A 995 -29.20 -0.56 -20.64
N PRO A 996 -30.28 -1.18 -20.12
CA PRO A 996 -30.93 -2.30 -20.79
C PRO A 996 -31.87 -1.82 -21.90
N PHE A 997 -32.06 -2.64 -22.94
CA PHE A 997 -33.09 -2.37 -23.96
C PHE A 997 -34.50 -2.66 -23.42
N TYR A 998 -34.68 -3.80 -22.75
CA TYR A 998 -35.94 -4.18 -22.11
C TYR A 998 -35.89 -4.07 -20.57
N THR A 999 -37.06 -3.84 -19.99
CA THR A 999 -37.30 -3.96 -18.54
C THR A 999 -38.51 -4.84 -18.27
N TYR A 1000 -38.53 -5.45 -17.09
CA TYR A 1000 -39.53 -6.44 -16.67
C TYR A 1000 -40.02 -6.13 -15.25
N ASP A 1001 -41.15 -6.72 -14.90
CA ASP A 1001 -41.49 -6.95 -13.49
C ASP A 1001 -40.57 -8.07 -12.95
N GLU A 1002 -40.37 -8.13 -11.62
CA GLU A 1002 -39.36 -9.05 -11.04
C GLU A 1002 -39.70 -10.54 -11.23
N ASP A 1003 -40.95 -10.87 -11.57
CA ASP A 1003 -41.38 -12.22 -11.95
C ASP A 1003 -41.06 -12.57 -13.42
N GLY A 1004 -40.58 -11.60 -14.19
CA GLY A 1004 -40.30 -11.72 -15.63
C GLY A 1004 -41.47 -11.42 -16.55
N SER A 1005 -42.61 -11.00 -16.01
CA SER A 1005 -43.74 -10.51 -16.80
C SER A 1005 -43.54 -9.06 -17.25
N ASN A 1006 -44.48 -8.55 -18.04
CA ASN A 1006 -44.58 -7.13 -18.38
C ASN A 1006 -43.30 -6.55 -19.02
N ARG A 1007 -42.83 -7.21 -20.08
CA ARG A 1007 -41.69 -6.76 -20.88
C ARG A 1007 -42.02 -5.41 -21.51
N ARG A 1008 -41.17 -4.41 -21.28
CA ARG A 1008 -41.31 -3.03 -21.78
C ARG A 1008 -40.00 -2.57 -22.38
N GLU A 1009 -40.07 -1.84 -23.50
CA GLU A 1009 -38.92 -1.11 -24.03
C GLU A 1009 -38.53 -0.01 -23.06
N ASN A 1010 -37.22 0.15 -22.83
CA ASN A 1010 -36.68 1.07 -21.84
C ASN A 1010 -36.35 2.45 -22.42
N ILE A 1011 -36.22 2.54 -23.75
CA ILE A 1011 -36.05 3.82 -24.45
C ILE A 1011 -37.35 4.59 -24.36
N THR A 1012 -37.27 5.85 -23.92
CA THR A 1012 -38.44 6.69 -23.68
C THR A 1012 -39.10 7.08 -24.99
N ASP A 1013 -40.42 7.27 -24.95
CA ASP A 1013 -41.16 7.77 -26.12
C ASP A 1013 -40.78 9.22 -26.44
N TRP A 1014 -40.34 9.99 -25.44
CA TRP A 1014 -39.75 11.32 -25.64
C TRP A 1014 -38.49 11.24 -26.51
N ALA A 1015 -37.56 10.35 -26.18
CA ALA A 1015 -36.35 10.18 -26.97
C ALA A 1015 -36.69 9.70 -28.37
N LEU A 1016 -37.57 8.71 -28.52
CA LEU A 1016 -38.04 8.27 -29.83
C LEU A 1016 -38.55 9.44 -30.68
N LYS A 1017 -39.36 10.31 -30.09
CA LYS A 1017 -39.86 11.51 -30.76
C LYS A 1017 -38.74 12.47 -31.18
N GLN A 1018 -37.73 12.73 -30.33
CA GLN A 1018 -36.60 13.59 -30.70
C GLN A 1018 -35.86 13.07 -31.94
N PHE A 1019 -35.65 11.76 -32.02
CA PHE A 1019 -35.00 11.14 -33.18
C PHE A 1019 -35.91 11.12 -34.41
N GLN A 1020 -37.21 10.84 -34.26
CA GLN A 1020 -38.15 10.86 -35.37
C GLN A 1020 -38.39 12.26 -35.94
N ASP A 1021 -38.41 13.28 -35.08
CA ASP A 1021 -38.51 14.69 -35.49
C ASP A 1021 -37.28 15.12 -36.32
N LYS A 1022 -36.11 14.52 -36.06
CA LYS A 1022 -34.84 14.84 -36.75
C LYS A 1022 -34.59 14.01 -38.01
N TYR A 1023 -34.88 12.70 -37.97
CA TYR A 1023 -34.49 11.73 -39.01
C TYR A 1023 -35.68 11.04 -39.70
N GLY A 1024 -36.91 11.29 -39.25
CA GLY A 1024 -38.13 10.75 -39.84
C GLY A 1024 -38.78 9.62 -39.04
N VAL A 1025 -40.07 9.38 -39.32
CA VAL A 1025 -40.95 8.46 -38.57
C VAL A 1025 -40.54 6.98 -38.65
N GLY A 1026 -39.63 6.62 -39.56
CA GLY A 1026 -39.12 5.26 -39.71
C GLY A 1026 -38.15 4.82 -38.60
N VAL A 1027 -37.58 5.78 -37.85
CA VAL A 1027 -36.65 5.48 -36.76
C VAL A 1027 -37.36 4.70 -35.65
N THR A 1028 -36.75 3.59 -35.26
CA THR A 1028 -37.20 2.71 -34.18
C THR A 1028 -36.35 2.90 -32.92
N LYS A 1029 -36.82 2.37 -31.79
CA LYS A 1029 -36.01 2.35 -30.55
C LYS A 1029 -34.78 1.46 -30.68
N TRP A 1030 -34.79 0.43 -31.52
CA TRP A 1030 -33.60 -0.36 -31.81
C TRP A 1030 -32.54 0.46 -32.54
N ASP A 1031 -32.95 1.28 -33.51
CA ASP A 1031 -32.02 2.19 -34.20
C ASP A 1031 -31.37 3.16 -33.20
N ILE A 1032 -32.13 3.71 -32.26
CA ILE A 1032 -31.60 4.56 -31.18
C ILE A 1032 -30.62 3.76 -30.29
N PHE A 1033 -30.92 2.51 -29.95
CA PHE A 1033 -30.04 1.67 -29.13
C PHE A 1033 -28.69 1.41 -29.83
N TYR A 1034 -28.73 1.09 -31.13
CA TYR A 1034 -27.53 0.89 -31.95
C TYR A 1034 -26.75 2.19 -32.13
N TYR A 1035 -27.44 3.28 -32.44
CA TYR A 1035 -26.86 4.62 -32.57
C TYR A 1035 -26.09 5.04 -31.32
N VAL A 1036 -26.70 4.87 -30.13
CA VAL A 1036 -26.03 5.18 -28.85
C VAL A 1036 -24.73 4.39 -28.74
N TYR A 1037 -24.73 3.10 -29.07
CA TYR A 1037 -23.51 2.29 -28.99
C TYR A 1037 -22.45 2.68 -30.02
N GLY A 1038 -22.85 3.10 -31.21
CA GLY A 1038 -21.99 3.67 -32.23
C GLY A 1038 -21.30 4.95 -31.75
N ILE A 1039 -22.07 5.95 -31.30
CA ILE A 1039 -21.52 7.21 -30.76
C ILE A 1039 -20.60 6.96 -29.56
N LEU A 1040 -20.99 6.04 -28.67
CA LEU A 1040 -20.15 5.67 -27.54
C LEU A 1040 -18.84 4.98 -27.96
N HIS A 1041 -18.70 4.49 -29.20
CA HIS A 1041 -17.46 3.99 -29.79
C HIS A 1041 -16.66 5.05 -30.55
N HIS A 1042 -17.30 6.15 -30.95
CA HIS A 1042 -16.70 7.17 -31.79
C HIS A 1042 -15.47 7.82 -31.12
N PRO A 1043 -14.27 7.79 -31.75
CA PRO A 1043 -13.03 8.24 -31.12
C PRO A 1043 -13.01 9.74 -30.85
N GLN A 1044 -13.50 10.58 -31.78
CA GLN A 1044 -13.58 12.03 -31.58
C GLN A 1044 -14.52 12.40 -30.42
N TYR A 1045 -15.73 11.84 -30.33
CA TYR A 1045 -16.63 12.03 -29.18
C TYR A 1045 -15.95 11.66 -27.85
N ARG A 1046 -15.28 10.49 -27.78
CA ARG A 1046 -14.56 10.06 -26.57
C ARG A 1046 -13.41 11.01 -26.20
N ASN A 1047 -12.69 11.52 -27.20
CA ASN A 1047 -11.52 12.38 -26.98
C ASN A 1047 -11.92 13.81 -26.57
N ILE A 1048 -12.86 14.43 -27.28
CA ILE A 1048 -13.38 15.77 -27.00
C ILE A 1048 -13.99 15.80 -25.59
N TYR A 1049 -14.88 14.86 -25.28
CA TYR A 1049 -15.64 14.87 -24.03
C TYR A 1049 -15.02 14.01 -22.91
N LYS A 1050 -13.74 13.65 -22.98
CA LYS A 1050 -13.10 12.73 -22.02
C LYS A 1050 -13.26 13.17 -20.56
N ASP A 1051 -13.15 14.48 -20.29
CA ASP A 1051 -13.23 15.03 -18.94
C ASP A 1051 -14.69 15.16 -18.48
N ASN A 1052 -15.62 15.49 -19.39
CA ASN A 1052 -17.06 15.44 -19.13
C ASN A 1052 -17.52 14.00 -18.79
N LEU A 1053 -17.11 13.01 -19.58
CA LEU A 1053 -17.45 11.59 -19.41
C LEU A 1053 -16.91 10.99 -18.12
N LYS A 1054 -15.87 11.59 -17.53
CA LYS A 1054 -15.37 11.23 -16.20
C LYS A 1054 -16.26 11.76 -15.07
N ARG A 1055 -16.94 12.89 -15.27
CA ARG A 1055 -17.73 13.59 -14.24
C ARG A 1055 -19.24 13.36 -14.35
N SER A 1056 -19.72 12.94 -15.52
CA SER A 1056 -21.14 12.75 -15.83
C SER A 1056 -21.38 11.44 -16.58
N LEU A 1057 -22.63 10.96 -16.58
CA LEU A 1057 -23.07 9.93 -17.53
C LEU A 1057 -22.99 10.51 -18.96
N PRO A 1058 -22.91 9.66 -20.00
CA PRO A 1058 -22.86 10.16 -21.37
C PRO A 1058 -24.10 10.97 -21.75
N TYR A 1059 -23.90 11.98 -22.59
CA TYR A 1059 -24.95 12.73 -23.26
C TYR A 1059 -24.74 12.57 -24.76
N ILE A 1060 -25.77 12.13 -25.48
CA ILE A 1060 -25.66 11.70 -26.87
C ILE A 1060 -26.14 12.84 -27.77
N PRO A 1061 -25.28 13.38 -28.66
CA PRO A 1061 -25.70 14.37 -29.63
C PRO A 1061 -26.69 13.78 -30.64
N LEU A 1062 -27.44 14.65 -31.31
CA LEU A 1062 -28.10 14.32 -32.57
C LEU A 1062 -27.19 14.81 -33.69
N LEU A 1063 -26.87 13.94 -34.65
CA LEU A 1063 -26.14 14.30 -35.85
C LEU A 1063 -26.97 15.22 -36.75
N LEU A 1064 -26.28 16.06 -37.51
CA LEU A 1064 -26.90 17.03 -38.40
C LEU A 1064 -27.55 16.35 -39.60
N ASP A 1065 -26.88 15.33 -40.15
CA ASP A 1065 -27.23 14.62 -41.37
C ASP A 1065 -27.83 13.22 -41.12
N LEU A 1066 -28.71 12.78 -42.03
CA LEU A 1066 -29.38 11.47 -41.95
C LEU A 1066 -28.45 10.30 -42.32
N GLU A 1067 -27.60 10.46 -43.34
CA GLU A 1067 -26.67 9.43 -43.78
C GLU A 1067 -25.67 9.11 -42.66
N ALA A 1068 -25.13 10.14 -42.01
CA ALA A 1068 -24.27 9.98 -40.83
C ALA A 1068 -24.97 9.21 -39.69
N PHE A 1069 -26.26 9.49 -39.45
CA PHE A 1069 -27.05 8.74 -38.47
C PHE A 1069 -27.22 7.27 -38.86
N GLU A 1070 -27.54 6.98 -40.13
CA GLU A 1070 -27.71 5.60 -40.63
C GLU A 1070 -26.41 4.80 -40.56
N VAL A 1071 -25.26 5.42 -40.86
CA VAL A 1071 -23.93 4.80 -40.69
C VAL A 1071 -23.68 4.47 -39.22
N CYS A 1072 -23.91 5.41 -38.29
CA CYS A 1072 -23.79 5.16 -36.86
C CYS A 1072 -24.66 3.99 -36.38
N VAL A 1073 -25.91 3.89 -36.88
CA VAL A 1073 -26.81 2.78 -36.56
C VAL A 1073 -26.26 1.46 -37.08
N SER A 1074 -25.83 1.42 -38.33
CA SER A 1074 -25.32 0.21 -38.99
C SER A 1074 -24.06 -0.32 -38.30
N VAL A 1075 -23.06 0.55 -38.08
CA VAL A 1075 -21.82 0.18 -37.37
C VAL A 1075 -22.12 -0.20 -35.91
N GLY A 1076 -22.97 0.57 -35.23
CA GLY A 1076 -23.38 0.28 -33.86
C GLY A 1076 -24.01 -1.10 -33.71
N LYS A 1077 -24.84 -1.52 -34.68
CA LYS A 1077 -25.44 -2.86 -34.73
C LYS A 1077 -24.40 -3.95 -34.94
N GLN A 1078 -23.50 -3.79 -35.92
CA GLN A 1078 -22.42 -4.76 -36.19
C GLN A 1078 -21.52 -4.96 -34.97
N LEU A 1079 -21.11 -3.85 -34.31
CA LEU A 1079 -20.35 -3.89 -33.06
C LEU A 1079 -21.10 -4.63 -31.95
N MET A 1080 -22.40 -4.39 -31.79
CA MET A 1080 -23.18 -5.09 -30.77
C MET A 1080 -23.25 -6.59 -31.02
N ASP A 1081 -23.60 -6.98 -32.25
CA ASP A 1081 -23.76 -8.39 -32.61
C ASP A 1081 -22.45 -9.16 -32.39
N MET A 1082 -21.32 -8.57 -32.77
CA MET A 1082 -20.00 -9.14 -32.55
C MET A 1082 -19.61 -9.22 -31.06
N HIS A 1083 -19.84 -8.16 -30.28
CA HIS A 1083 -19.44 -8.13 -28.87
C HIS A 1083 -20.30 -9.03 -27.98
N VAL A 1084 -21.60 -9.20 -28.29
CA VAL A 1084 -22.48 -10.16 -27.59
C VAL A 1084 -22.08 -11.59 -27.92
N ASN A 1085 -21.74 -11.87 -29.19
CA ASN A 1085 -21.46 -13.20 -29.70
C ASN A 1085 -19.95 -13.48 -29.85
N TYR A 1086 -19.13 -12.93 -28.94
CA TYR A 1086 -17.67 -13.02 -29.03
C TYR A 1086 -17.14 -14.47 -28.96
N GLU A 1087 -17.86 -15.39 -28.31
CA GLU A 1087 -17.50 -16.82 -28.25
C GLU A 1087 -17.92 -17.60 -29.52
N GLN A 1088 -18.61 -16.94 -30.45
CA GLN A 1088 -19.05 -17.50 -31.74
C GLN A 1088 -18.31 -16.87 -32.92
N ALA A 1089 -17.42 -15.91 -32.69
CA ALA A 1089 -16.59 -15.33 -33.75
C ALA A 1089 -15.71 -16.39 -34.42
N GLU A 1090 -15.30 -16.13 -35.66
CA GLU A 1090 -14.35 -16.98 -36.36
C GLU A 1090 -12.99 -16.96 -35.64
N GLU A 1091 -12.33 -18.12 -35.55
CA GLU A 1091 -11.00 -18.23 -34.94
C GLU A 1091 -9.94 -17.53 -35.80
N TYR A 1092 -9.27 -16.51 -35.26
CA TYR A 1092 -8.12 -15.93 -35.93
C TYR A 1092 -7.02 -16.99 -36.16
N PRO A 1093 -6.40 -17.05 -37.36
CA PRO A 1093 -5.45 -18.10 -37.73
C PRO A 1093 -4.05 -17.89 -37.10
N LEU A 1094 -3.96 -17.96 -35.78
CA LEU A 1094 -2.70 -17.85 -35.03
C LEU A 1094 -1.80 -19.07 -35.26
N GLY A 1095 -0.49 -18.83 -35.35
CA GLY A 1095 0.52 -19.89 -35.43
C GLY A 1095 0.57 -20.71 -34.13
N LEU A 1096 0.75 -22.03 -34.23
CA LEU A 1096 0.79 -22.93 -33.08
C LEU A 1096 2.19 -23.55 -32.92
N VAL A 1097 2.87 -23.20 -31.83
CA VAL A 1097 4.16 -23.78 -31.48
C VAL A 1097 3.99 -24.70 -30.29
N THR A 1098 4.32 -25.98 -30.47
CA THR A 1098 4.14 -27.00 -29.43
C THR A 1098 5.40 -27.80 -29.16
N ASP A 1099 5.70 -28.00 -27.87
CA ASP A 1099 6.66 -29.00 -27.43
C ASP A 1099 5.99 -30.39 -27.41
N LYS A 1100 6.42 -31.27 -28.31
CA LYS A 1100 5.88 -32.63 -28.43
C LYS A 1100 6.23 -33.51 -27.23
N ASN A 1101 7.21 -33.13 -26.41
CA ASN A 1101 7.60 -33.87 -25.20
C ASN A 1101 6.60 -33.67 -24.05
N ILE A 1102 5.68 -32.70 -24.15
CA ILE A 1102 4.66 -32.44 -23.13
C ILE A 1102 3.31 -33.01 -23.58
N PRO A 1103 2.63 -33.83 -22.75
CA PRO A 1103 1.32 -34.38 -23.06
C PRO A 1103 0.31 -33.30 -23.51
N HIS A 1104 -0.51 -33.62 -24.50
CA HIS A 1104 -1.47 -32.67 -25.06
C HIS A 1104 -2.43 -32.09 -24.00
N SER A 1105 -2.89 -32.90 -23.06
CA SER A 1105 -3.73 -32.47 -21.94
C SER A 1105 -3.05 -31.46 -21.01
N GLN A 1106 -1.73 -31.57 -20.82
CA GLN A 1106 -0.96 -30.61 -20.02
C GLN A 1106 -0.69 -29.32 -20.79
N ARG A 1107 -0.48 -29.40 -22.11
CA ARG A 1107 -0.34 -28.24 -22.99
C ARG A 1107 -1.61 -27.39 -23.07
N LEU A 1108 -2.79 -27.98 -22.94
CA LEU A 1108 -4.04 -27.22 -22.98
C LEU A 1108 -4.44 -26.60 -21.63
N ARG A 1109 -3.80 -27.03 -20.52
CA ARG A 1109 -4.08 -26.49 -19.19
C ARG A 1109 -3.36 -25.16 -18.98
N VAL A 1110 -4.12 -24.11 -18.71
CA VAL A 1110 -3.61 -22.77 -18.43
C VAL A 1110 -3.35 -22.61 -16.94
N GLU A 1111 -2.10 -22.33 -16.58
CA GLU A 1111 -1.76 -21.82 -15.25
C GLU A 1111 -1.74 -20.30 -15.24
N LYS A 1112 -0.95 -19.71 -16.15
CA LYS A 1112 -0.87 -18.28 -16.37
C LYS A 1112 -0.30 -18.00 -17.76
N MET A 1113 -1.06 -17.29 -18.59
CA MET A 1113 -0.61 -16.88 -19.92
C MET A 1113 0.33 -15.66 -19.83
N LYS A 1114 1.22 -15.50 -20.81
CA LYS A 1114 2.16 -14.38 -20.87
C LYS A 1114 2.47 -13.95 -22.30
N LEU A 1115 2.26 -12.67 -22.60
CA LEU A 1115 2.67 -12.07 -23.87
C LEU A 1115 4.20 -11.91 -23.94
N SER A 1116 4.74 -12.02 -25.15
CA SER A 1116 6.09 -11.57 -25.48
C SER A 1116 6.22 -10.05 -25.32
N ALA A 1117 7.45 -9.56 -25.19
CA ALA A 1117 7.70 -8.13 -24.97
C ALA A 1117 7.22 -7.26 -26.14
N ASP A 1118 7.30 -7.79 -27.36
CA ASP A 1118 6.83 -7.18 -28.61
C ASP A 1118 5.35 -7.51 -28.93
N LYS A 1119 4.68 -8.28 -28.07
CA LYS A 1119 3.26 -8.69 -28.22
C LYS A 1119 2.91 -9.46 -29.50
N THR A 1120 3.88 -10.06 -30.18
CA THR A 1120 3.65 -10.88 -31.39
C THR A 1120 3.33 -12.35 -31.06
N SER A 1121 3.63 -12.80 -29.84
CA SER A 1121 3.36 -14.15 -29.37
C SER A 1121 2.82 -14.20 -27.94
N LEU A 1122 2.06 -15.26 -27.65
CA LEU A 1122 1.47 -15.55 -26.35
C LEU A 1122 1.91 -16.93 -25.90
N VAL A 1123 2.67 -17.00 -24.82
CA VAL A 1123 2.90 -18.26 -24.11
C VAL A 1123 1.60 -18.64 -23.42
N TYR A 1124 0.92 -19.65 -23.95
CA TYR A 1124 -0.38 -20.10 -23.47
C TYR A 1124 -0.24 -20.99 -22.23
N SER A 1125 0.72 -21.92 -22.26
CA SER A 1125 1.04 -22.83 -21.16
C SER A 1125 2.46 -23.38 -21.30
N LYS A 1126 2.84 -24.33 -20.43
CA LYS A 1126 4.09 -25.06 -20.59
C LYS A 1126 4.05 -25.93 -21.85
N GLY A 1127 4.84 -25.56 -22.86
CA GLY A 1127 4.95 -26.30 -24.12
C GLY A 1127 3.89 -25.98 -25.18
N LEU A 1128 3.14 -24.89 -25.03
CA LEU A 1128 2.25 -24.37 -26.06
C LEU A 1128 2.33 -22.84 -26.11
N ALA A 1129 2.62 -22.31 -27.29
CA ALA A 1129 2.58 -20.88 -27.60
C ALA A 1129 1.77 -20.61 -28.87
N LEU A 1130 1.15 -19.43 -28.90
CA LEU A 1130 0.44 -18.88 -30.04
C LEU A 1130 1.27 -17.75 -30.64
N GLU A 1131 1.53 -17.78 -31.94
CA GLU A 1131 2.34 -16.80 -32.67
C GLU A 1131 1.50 -16.05 -33.71
N ASN A 1132 2.08 -14.98 -34.28
CA ASN A 1132 1.47 -14.13 -35.31
C ASN A 1132 0.23 -13.38 -34.81
N ILE A 1133 0.26 -12.89 -33.57
CA ILE A 1133 -0.79 -12.00 -33.05
C ILE A 1133 -0.68 -10.64 -33.74
N PRO A 1134 -1.73 -10.13 -34.40
CA PRO A 1134 -1.70 -8.82 -35.05
C PRO A 1134 -1.62 -7.69 -34.01
N GLN A 1135 -0.82 -6.66 -34.29
CA GLN A 1135 -0.64 -5.53 -33.37
C GLN A 1135 -1.94 -4.73 -33.17
N GLU A 1136 -2.77 -4.64 -34.22
CA GLU A 1136 -4.05 -3.94 -34.21
C GLU A 1136 -5.03 -4.48 -33.14
N CYS A 1137 -4.93 -5.76 -32.78
CA CYS A 1137 -5.72 -6.36 -31.69
C CYS A 1137 -5.55 -5.62 -30.34
N PHE A 1138 -4.41 -4.97 -30.10
CA PHE A 1138 -4.16 -4.24 -28.86
C PHE A 1138 -4.73 -2.82 -28.83
N GLU A 1139 -5.23 -2.31 -29.97
CA GLU A 1139 -5.86 -0.99 -30.07
C GLU A 1139 -7.27 -0.99 -29.48
N TYR A 1140 -8.00 -2.10 -29.55
CA TYR A 1140 -9.30 -2.22 -28.89
C TYR A 1140 -9.14 -2.38 -27.37
N ARG A 1141 -9.30 -1.26 -26.66
CA ARG A 1141 -9.12 -1.19 -25.21
C ARG A 1141 -10.44 -0.97 -24.47
N LEU A 1142 -10.58 -1.71 -23.37
CA LEU A 1142 -11.68 -1.58 -22.43
C LEU A 1142 -11.10 -1.19 -21.08
N GLY A 1143 -11.10 0.10 -20.79
CA GLY A 1143 -10.35 0.68 -19.69
C GLY A 1143 -8.84 0.57 -19.91
N GLY A 1144 -8.11 0.11 -18.90
CA GLY A 1144 -6.64 0.08 -18.91
C GLY A 1144 -5.99 -1.05 -19.72
N ARG A 1145 -6.75 -1.93 -20.37
CA ARG A 1145 -6.25 -3.16 -21.03
C ARG A 1145 -6.93 -3.39 -22.37
N SER A 1146 -6.25 -4.03 -23.31
CA SER A 1146 -6.90 -4.55 -24.52
C SER A 1146 -7.84 -5.71 -24.21
N ALA A 1147 -8.75 -6.02 -25.12
CA ALA A 1147 -9.65 -7.18 -25.01
C ALA A 1147 -8.88 -8.50 -24.77
N LEU A 1148 -7.80 -8.74 -25.53
CA LEU A 1148 -6.94 -9.91 -25.34
C LEU A 1148 -6.21 -9.90 -23.98
N GLU A 1149 -5.71 -8.74 -23.55
CA GLU A 1149 -5.07 -8.60 -22.23
C GLU A 1149 -6.03 -8.90 -21.07
N TRP A 1150 -7.34 -8.66 -21.23
CA TRP A 1150 -8.35 -9.08 -20.26
C TRP A 1150 -8.49 -10.59 -20.18
N VAL A 1151 -8.55 -11.28 -21.33
CA VAL A 1151 -8.60 -12.76 -21.36
C VAL A 1151 -7.36 -13.33 -20.67
N ILE A 1152 -6.17 -12.79 -20.96
CA ILE A 1152 -4.91 -13.21 -20.34
C ILE A 1152 -4.91 -13.01 -18.82
N ASP A 1153 -5.45 -11.89 -18.35
CA ASP A 1153 -5.53 -11.56 -16.92
C ASP A 1153 -6.50 -12.43 -16.15
N GLN A 1154 -7.62 -12.80 -16.77
CA GLN A 1154 -8.72 -13.46 -16.07
C GLN A 1154 -8.66 -14.97 -16.16
N TYR A 1155 -8.22 -15.51 -17.29
CA TYR A 1155 -8.06 -16.94 -17.50
C TYR A 1155 -6.68 -17.40 -16.98
N GLN A 1156 -6.48 -17.27 -15.68
CA GLN A 1156 -5.33 -17.84 -14.95
C GLN A 1156 -5.79 -18.51 -13.65
N PHE A 1157 -5.00 -19.47 -13.16
CA PHE A 1157 -5.21 -20.02 -11.83
C PHE A 1157 -4.87 -18.97 -10.78
N SER A 1158 -5.72 -18.83 -9.76
CA SER A 1158 -5.46 -17.96 -8.62
C SER A 1158 -5.95 -18.57 -7.30
N LEU A 1159 -5.24 -18.28 -6.21
CA LEU A 1159 -5.60 -18.67 -4.85
C LEU A 1159 -5.76 -17.41 -3.99
N ASP A 1160 -6.95 -17.20 -3.43
CA ASP A 1160 -7.16 -16.14 -2.45
C ASP A 1160 -6.60 -16.55 -1.09
N ARG A 1161 -5.60 -15.82 -0.59
CA ARG A 1161 -4.89 -16.20 0.65
C ARG A 1161 -5.75 -16.10 1.91
N ARG A 1162 -6.75 -15.22 1.95
CA ARG A 1162 -7.59 -15.02 3.15
C ARG A 1162 -8.64 -16.12 3.29
N SER A 1163 -9.34 -16.44 2.20
CA SER A 1163 -10.36 -17.48 2.19
C SER A 1163 -9.83 -18.89 1.90
N GLY A 1164 -8.65 -19.01 1.29
CA GLY A 1164 -8.12 -20.29 0.80
C GLY A 1164 -8.85 -20.82 -0.43
N ILE A 1165 -9.69 -20.00 -1.08
CA ILE A 1165 -10.48 -20.41 -2.25
C ILE A 1165 -9.64 -20.32 -3.53
N GLU A 1166 -9.62 -21.42 -4.27
CA GLU A 1166 -9.04 -21.51 -5.60
C GLU A 1166 -10.05 -21.07 -6.68
N SER A 1167 -9.55 -20.39 -7.70
CA SER A 1167 -10.25 -20.11 -8.95
C SER A 1167 -9.46 -20.71 -10.10
N ASP A 1168 -10.02 -21.73 -10.74
CA ASP A 1168 -9.42 -22.43 -11.87
C ASP A 1168 -10.31 -22.28 -13.12
N PRO A 1169 -9.85 -21.58 -14.17
CA PRO A 1169 -10.61 -21.38 -15.40
C PRO A 1169 -10.66 -22.61 -16.32
N ASN A 1170 -9.84 -23.63 -16.08
CA ASN A 1170 -9.71 -24.77 -16.98
C ASN A 1170 -10.96 -25.65 -16.94
N ARG A 1171 -11.40 -26.06 -18.14
CA ARG A 1171 -12.57 -26.90 -18.36
C ARG A 1171 -12.15 -28.31 -18.73
N LEU A 1172 -12.46 -29.28 -17.87
CA LEU A 1172 -12.15 -30.69 -18.13
C LEU A 1172 -13.03 -31.27 -19.25
N ASP A 1173 -14.24 -30.72 -19.40
CA ASP A 1173 -15.20 -31.05 -20.46
C ASP A 1173 -14.82 -30.46 -21.82
N ASP A 1174 -14.06 -29.36 -21.84
CA ASP A 1174 -13.63 -28.68 -23.06
C ASP A 1174 -12.25 -28.03 -22.89
N PRO A 1175 -11.16 -28.83 -22.96
CA PRO A 1175 -9.81 -28.35 -22.69
C PRO A 1175 -9.32 -27.26 -23.66
N GLN A 1176 -9.93 -27.15 -24.84
CA GLN A 1176 -9.54 -26.17 -25.87
C GLN A 1176 -10.30 -24.84 -25.76
N TYR A 1177 -11.32 -24.75 -24.90
CA TYR A 1177 -12.18 -23.58 -24.76
C TYR A 1177 -11.40 -22.25 -24.67
N ILE A 1178 -10.40 -22.17 -23.78
CA ILE A 1178 -9.64 -20.93 -23.57
C ILE A 1178 -8.80 -20.59 -24.81
N MET A 1179 -8.22 -21.59 -25.48
CA MET A 1179 -7.46 -21.38 -26.71
C MET A 1179 -8.35 -20.87 -27.86
N ARG A 1180 -9.55 -21.43 -28.03
CA ARG A 1180 -10.52 -20.92 -29.01
C ARG A 1180 -10.93 -19.49 -28.67
N LEU A 1181 -11.26 -19.24 -27.40
CA LEU A 1181 -11.61 -17.90 -26.92
C LEU A 1181 -10.52 -16.87 -27.23
N VAL A 1182 -9.24 -17.19 -27.02
CA VAL A 1182 -8.12 -16.30 -27.36
C VAL A 1182 -8.15 -15.92 -28.85
N LYS A 1183 -8.28 -16.90 -29.74
CA LYS A 1183 -8.33 -16.65 -31.19
C LYS A 1183 -9.55 -15.85 -31.60
N GLN A 1184 -10.71 -16.13 -31.01
CA GLN A 1184 -11.96 -15.43 -31.29
C GLN A 1184 -11.90 -13.98 -30.81
N VAL A 1185 -11.34 -13.73 -29.63
CA VAL A 1185 -11.15 -12.36 -29.12
C VAL A 1185 -10.15 -11.57 -29.95
N VAL A 1186 -9.13 -12.22 -30.55
CA VAL A 1186 -8.25 -11.55 -31.53
C VAL A 1186 -9.06 -11.08 -32.74
N THR A 1187 -9.89 -11.94 -33.34
CA THR A 1187 -10.78 -11.56 -34.45
C THR A 1187 -11.71 -10.41 -34.06
N VAL A 1188 -12.40 -10.53 -32.92
CA VAL A 1188 -13.30 -9.49 -32.41
C VAL A 1188 -12.55 -8.17 -32.27
N SER A 1189 -11.33 -8.19 -31.73
CA SER A 1189 -10.55 -6.97 -31.51
C SER A 1189 -10.16 -6.27 -32.80
N VAL A 1190 -9.69 -7.02 -33.81
CA VAL A 1190 -9.31 -6.45 -35.12
C VAL A 1190 -10.53 -5.87 -35.82
N ASN A 1191 -11.62 -6.62 -35.89
CA ASN A 1191 -12.85 -6.17 -36.54
C ASN A 1191 -13.49 -4.97 -35.83
N THR A 1192 -13.39 -4.89 -34.49
CA THR A 1192 -13.83 -3.70 -33.74
C THR A 1192 -13.03 -2.47 -34.16
N VAL A 1193 -11.72 -2.60 -34.33
CA VAL A 1193 -10.87 -1.47 -34.73
C VAL A 1193 -11.21 -1.02 -36.15
N GLU A 1194 -11.41 -1.95 -37.07
CA GLU A 1194 -11.81 -1.68 -38.45
C GLU A 1194 -13.14 -0.91 -38.51
N LEU A 1195 -14.18 -1.42 -37.83
CA LEU A 1195 -15.50 -0.77 -37.77
C LEU A 1195 -15.45 0.61 -37.10
N VAL A 1196 -14.61 0.80 -36.08
CA VAL A 1196 -14.44 2.10 -35.41
C VAL A 1196 -13.70 3.09 -36.31
N LYS A 1197 -12.77 2.63 -37.15
CA LYS A 1197 -12.11 3.47 -38.17
C LYS A 1197 -13.11 3.90 -39.25
N GLU A 1198 -13.88 2.96 -39.79
CA GLU A 1198 -14.97 3.24 -40.74
C GLU A 1198 -15.95 4.28 -40.18
N LEU A 1199 -16.37 4.12 -38.93
CA LEU A 1199 -17.24 5.07 -38.25
C LEU A 1199 -16.63 6.47 -38.15
N ALA A 1200 -15.33 6.57 -37.82
CA ALA A 1200 -14.64 7.84 -37.64
C ALA A 1200 -14.31 8.56 -38.95
N GLU A 1201 -14.27 7.82 -40.06
CA GLU A 1201 -14.10 8.38 -41.41
C GLU A 1201 -15.43 8.90 -41.97
N ALA A 1202 -16.53 8.19 -41.70
CA ALA A 1202 -17.85 8.54 -42.20
C ALA A 1202 -18.61 9.56 -41.34
N VAL A 1203 -18.28 9.65 -40.05
CA VAL A 1203 -18.90 10.58 -39.10
C VAL A 1203 -17.78 11.34 -38.39
N THR A 1204 -17.92 12.67 -38.31
CA THR A 1204 -16.92 13.57 -37.73
C THR A 1204 -17.56 14.49 -36.68
N ALA A 1205 -16.72 15.20 -35.92
CA ALA A 1205 -17.20 16.12 -34.89
C ALA A 1205 -18.04 17.28 -35.44
N GLU A 1206 -17.82 17.66 -36.71
CA GLU A 1206 -18.63 18.68 -37.40
C GLU A 1206 -20.10 18.24 -37.52
N ASP A 1207 -20.35 16.93 -37.63
CA ASP A 1207 -21.69 16.37 -37.73
C ASP A 1207 -22.52 16.55 -36.46
N TRP A 1208 -21.96 16.98 -35.33
CA TRP A 1208 -22.72 17.36 -34.13
C TRP A 1208 -22.35 18.71 -33.51
N LEU A 1209 -21.27 19.35 -33.94
CA LEU A 1209 -20.87 20.70 -33.51
C LEU A 1209 -21.28 21.80 -34.51
N GLY A 1210 -21.46 21.46 -35.79
CA GLY A 1210 -21.67 22.41 -36.89
C GLY A 1210 -20.39 23.16 -37.31
N GLU A 1211 -20.49 23.97 -38.38
CA GLU A 1211 -19.37 24.68 -39.05
C GLU A 1211 -18.61 25.70 -38.18
N GLN A 1212 -19.04 25.98 -36.93
CA GLN A 1212 -18.42 26.99 -36.06
C GLN A 1212 -17.34 26.46 -35.09
N ALA A 1213 -16.96 25.19 -35.17
CA ALA A 1213 -15.97 24.63 -34.26
C ALA A 1213 -14.55 24.67 -34.86
N GLU A 1214 -13.79 25.74 -34.59
CA GLU A 1214 -12.32 25.67 -34.66
C GLU A 1214 -11.83 24.59 -33.68
N ILE A 1215 -11.60 23.39 -34.17
CA ILE A 1215 -10.93 22.33 -33.40
C ILE A 1215 -9.47 22.74 -33.28
N THR A 1216 -9.10 23.37 -32.16
CA THR A 1216 -7.70 23.60 -31.80
C THR A 1216 -7.02 22.26 -31.57
N ASN A 1217 -6.40 21.74 -32.63
CA ASN A 1217 -5.45 20.63 -32.60
C ASN A 1217 -4.15 21.11 -31.91
N GLU A 1218 -4.17 21.23 -30.58
CA GLU A 1218 -2.95 21.35 -29.78
C GLU A 1218 -2.98 20.29 -28.67
N ALA A 1219 -2.53 19.09 -29.02
CA ALA A 1219 -2.19 18.04 -28.06
C ALA A 1219 -0.88 17.38 -28.49
N SER A 1220 0.19 18.17 -28.49
CA SER A 1220 1.58 17.67 -28.46
C SER A 1220 2.44 18.57 -27.57
N ILE A 1221 2.22 18.52 -26.24
CA ILE A 1221 3.20 18.79 -25.17
C ILE A 1221 2.95 17.82 -24.02
#